data_AF-A0A8T6GAG2-F1
#
_entry.id   AF-A0A8T6GAG2-F1
#
_cell.length_a   1.000
_cell.length_b   1.000
_cell.length_c   1.000
_cell.angle_alpha   90.00
_cell.angle_beta   90.00
_cell.angle_gamma   90.00
#
_symmetry.space_group_name_H-M   'P 1'
#
loop_
_entity.id
_entity.type
_entity.pdbx_description
1 polymer ?
#
loop_
_entity_poly.entity_id
_entity_poly.type
_entity_poly.pdbx_seq_one_letter_code
_entity_poly.pdbx_strand_id
1 'polypeptide(L)'
;MAGEYQNGNSGGGGDDGDSTVELYQFFGQIGTLAKWIAYAIVAIVVISLFIFGRGVYTDWLWFDNLGYRGIFVKVLMTRITLFVVGAVTMAVLAGISIFVASRVSTGRITLPLPDDLLAFMNRALTGISIGVVALLSLVFGGIMAARWEIFLRYSNASPFGQIDPVFGQDVGFYVFTLPMLSFIQGWLLGVLLLILIATVAYYFLRFSMQGLSLNLNITGVRIHLSVIAALVMFTIAFGHWIDRWDLLLSDQGAIFGAAYADVNARMPALLIMTAIAVGAGLLMLANTYFTGRRLLIGAFALWFVANIVLGTLWPSVIQQFQVNPNEFVREAPFIERNIQFTRSAYGLDRVAEEFYPAETVVDTEVIQNNPQTINNIRLWDYRPLSDVYKQIQIIRPYYDFRDADVDRYEINGEVRQVLLSAREVAPEKLDATTQNWTNTRLVYTHGMGIAMSPVTEFTGEGRPVFFAKDIPADGVIPVHAVGGEDSPEILVTNPRIYYGENTLDYVIANTLQDEVDYQTESGELFRTNYSGHGGVQMSSIFRRMAYAWQFADVNILISGQITGESRLQYRRAIQERIHTVAPFLLLDNDPYIVAAEGGLFWIQDAYTHTNRYPYSDPLGMDLNYMRNSVKITVDAFTGDMRFYIWDDSDSV
;
A
#
# COMPACT_ATOMS: atom_id res chain seq x y z
N MET A 1 38.21 -7.38 84.33
CA MET A 1 37.46 -7.68 85.57
C MET A 1 36.02 -7.33 85.27
N ALA A 2 35.17 -8.31 84.94
CA ALA A 2 34.48 -9.22 85.86
C ALA A 2 33.32 -8.53 86.60
N GLY A 3 32.11 -9.09 86.46
CA GLY A 3 30.88 -8.78 87.19
C GLY A 3 30.06 -7.62 86.57
N GLU A 4 28.73 -7.64 86.51
CA GLU A 4 27.74 -8.50 87.17
C GLU A 4 26.34 -8.24 86.59
N TYR A 5 25.46 -9.21 86.81
CA TYR A 5 24.06 -9.33 86.42
C TYR A 5 23.15 -8.22 87.00
N GLN A 6 22.08 -7.82 86.28
CA GLN A 6 20.70 -8.17 86.68
C GLN A 6 19.61 -7.82 85.64
N ASN A 7 18.61 -8.71 85.66
CA ASN A 7 17.37 -8.79 84.89
C ASN A 7 16.54 -7.50 84.76
N GLY A 8 15.98 -7.35 83.56
CA GLY A 8 14.67 -6.72 83.32
C GLY A 8 13.89 -7.59 82.33
N ASN A 9 12.99 -8.43 82.86
CA ASN A 9 12.04 -9.22 82.08
C ASN A 9 10.83 -8.35 81.73
N SER A 10 10.58 -8.11 80.45
CA SER A 10 9.27 -7.70 79.94
C SER A 10 9.14 -8.18 78.50
N GLY A 11 8.02 -8.85 78.23
CA GLY A 11 7.78 -9.71 77.07
C GLY A 11 7.89 -9.05 75.70
N GLY A 12 8.08 -9.91 74.71
CA GLY A 12 8.13 -9.58 73.29
C GLY A 12 8.24 -10.86 72.47
N GLY A 13 7.24 -11.74 72.62
CA GLY A 13 7.07 -12.87 71.70
C GLY A 13 6.27 -12.41 70.49
N GLY A 14 6.79 -12.67 69.29
CA GLY A 14 6.06 -12.63 68.04
C GLY A 14 6.47 -11.47 67.12
N ASP A 15 7.40 -11.73 66.19
CA ASP A 15 7.54 -10.91 64.99
C ASP A 15 8.08 -11.69 63.76
N ASP A 16 7.81 -13.00 63.68
CA ASP A 16 8.02 -13.79 62.46
C ASP A 16 6.73 -13.92 61.61
N GLY A 17 5.61 -13.37 62.10
CA GLY A 17 4.31 -13.41 61.43
C GLY A 17 4.12 -12.31 60.39
N ASP A 18 4.72 -11.13 60.58
CA ASP A 18 4.38 -9.92 59.83
C ASP A 18 4.93 -9.94 58.39
N SER A 19 6.18 -10.41 58.20
CA SER A 19 6.82 -10.52 56.88
C SER A 19 6.11 -11.52 55.94
N THR A 20 5.54 -12.60 56.48
CA THR A 20 4.77 -13.58 55.68
C THR A 20 3.40 -13.04 55.27
N VAL A 21 2.77 -12.22 56.11
CA VAL A 21 1.49 -11.57 55.82
C VAL A 21 1.67 -10.46 54.78
N GLU A 22 2.75 -9.68 54.84
CA GLU A 22 3.08 -8.69 53.80
C GLU A 22 3.35 -9.33 52.43
N LEU A 23 4.07 -10.45 52.37
CA LEU A 23 4.29 -11.22 51.14
C LEU A 23 2.97 -11.77 50.56
N TYR A 24 2.09 -12.33 51.40
CA TYR A 24 0.77 -12.80 50.96
C TYR A 24 -0.14 -11.67 50.46
N GLN A 25 -0.11 -10.51 51.12
CA GLN A 25 -0.85 -9.32 50.66
C GLN A 25 -0.29 -8.77 49.34
N PHE A 26 1.04 -8.73 49.18
CA PHE A 26 1.71 -8.32 47.94
C PHE A 26 1.37 -9.26 46.77
N PHE A 27 1.41 -10.58 46.95
CA PHE A 27 0.99 -11.54 45.92
C PHE A 27 -0.53 -11.51 45.64
N GLY A 28 -1.35 -11.22 46.65
CA GLY A 28 -2.79 -10.98 46.49
C GLY A 28 -3.09 -9.76 45.62
N GLN A 29 -2.35 -8.66 45.80
CA GLN A 29 -2.44 -7.45 44.96
C GLN A 29 -1.94 -7.69 43.53
N ILE A 30 -0.90 -8.52 43.33
CA ILE A 30 -0.46 -8.92 41.99
C ILE A 30 -1.53 -9.77 41.29
N GLY A 31 -2.23 -10.64 42.01
CA GLY A 31 -3.31 -11.46 41.46
C GLY A 31 -4.53 -10.64 41.02
N THR A 32 -4.89 -9.57 41.74
CA THR A 32 -5.96 -8.64 41.34
C THR A 32 -5.53 -7.75 40.18
N LEU A 33 -4.30 -7.23 40.21
CA LEU A 33 -3.72 -6.45 39.10
C LEU A 33 -3.63 -7.27 37.81
N ALA A 34 -3.21 -8.54 37.88
CA ALA A 34 -3.14 -9.44 36.73
C ALA A 34 -4.51 -9.73 36.11
N LYS A 35 -5.58 -9.83 36.93
CA LYS A 35 -6.96 -9.95 36.44
C LYS A 35 -7.41 -8.69 35.71
N TRP A 36 -7.11 -7.50 36.25
CA TRP A 36 -7.42 -6.23 35.58
C TRP A 36 -6.64 -6.06 34.27
N ILE A 37 -5.37 -6.47 34.23
CA ILE A 37 -4.57 -6.49 33.00
C ILE A 37 -5.18 -7.47 31.98
N ALA A 38 -5.59 -8.67 32.40
CA ALA A 38 -6.24 -9.63 31.52
C ALA A 38 -7.56 -9.09 30.95
N TYR A 39 -8.40 -8.45 31.79
CA TYR A 39 -9.62 -7.80 31.31
C TYR A 39 -9.34 -6.63 30.37
N ALA A 40 -8.32 -5.82 30.65
CA ALA A 40 -7.90 -4.74 29.76
C ALA A 40 -7.43 -5.29 28.40
N ILE A 41 -6.65 -6.37 28.38
CA ILE A 41 -6.21 -7.03 27.13
C ILE A 41 -7.42 -7.58 26.36
N VAL A 42 -8.34 -8.27 27.03
CA VAL A 42 -9.56 -8.78 26.39
C VAL A 42 -10.39 -7.63 25.83
N ALA A 43 -10.57 -6.54 26.59
CA ALA A 43 -11.28 -5.36 26.13
C ALA A 43 -10.60 -4.72 24.91
N ILE A 44 -9.26 -4.59 24.91
CA ILE A 44 -8.49 -4.09 23.77
C ILE A 44 -8.71 -4.98 22.55
N VAL A 45 -8.59 -6.31 22.70
CA VAL A 45 -8.79 -7.25 21.58
C VAL A 45 -10.21 -7.15 21.03
N VAL A 46 -11.22 -7.11 21.90
CA VAL A 46 -12.62 -6.97 21.51
C VAL A 46 -12.84 -5.63 20.78
N ILE A 47 -12.33 -4.52 21.31
CA ILE A 47 -12.42 -3.20 20.68
C ILE A 47 -11.72 -3.22 19.32
N SER A 48 -10.52 -3.77 19.22
CA SER A 48 -9.80 -3.90 17.94
C SER A 48 -10.56 -4.74 16.91
N LEU A 49 -11.18 -5.84 17.34
CA LEU A 49 -12.03 -6.67 16.47
C LEU A 49 -13.28 -5.92 16.01
N PHE A 50 -13.91 -5.14 16.88
CA PHE A 50 -15.06 -4.32 16.50
C PHE A 50 -14.67 -3.18 15.53
N ILE A 51 -13.54 -2.50 15.76
CA ILE A 51 -13.00 -1.47 14.84
C ILE A 51 -12.70 -2.08 13.47
N PHE A 52 -12.04 -3.24 13.45
CA PHE A 52 -11.75 -3.98 12.22
C PHE A 52 -13.04 -4.41 11.51
N GLY A 53 -13.98 -5.01 12.26
CA GLY A 53 -15.26 -5.46 11.73
C GLY A 53 -16.12 -4.34 11.15
N ARG A 54 -16.10 -3.15 11.77
CA ARG A 54 -16.74 -1.94 11.23
C ARG A 54 -16.18 -1.60 9.85
N GLY A 55 -14.86 -1.48 9.72
CA GLY A 55 -14.20 -1.17 8.46
C GLY A 55 -14.52 -2.19 7.36
N VAL A 56 -14.40 -3.47 7.69
CA VAL A 56 -14.76 -4.58 6.78
C VAL A 56 -16.21 -4.48 6.31
N TYR A 57 -17.15 -4.17 7.20
CA TYR A 57 -18.56 -4.07 6.84
C TYR A 57 -18.85 -2.84 5.96
N THR A 58 -18.30 -1.67 6.30
CA THR A 58 -18.51 -0.44 5.51
C THR A 58 -17.85 -0.52 4.14
N ASP A 59 -16.66 -1.11 4.04
CA ASP A 59 -16.00 -1.35 2.75
C ASP A 59 -16.76 -2.39 1.94
N TRP A 60 -17.22 -3.48 2.57
CA TRP A 60 -18.04 -4.49 1.89
C TRP A 60 -19.28 -3.87 1.23
N LEU A 61 -20.01 -3.00 1.93
CA LEU A 61 -21.17 -2.30 1.37
C LEU A 61 -20.81 -1.39 0.19
N TRP A 62 -19.66 -0.73 0.25
CA TRP A 62 -19.20 0.18 -0.80
C TRP A 62 -18.78 -0.56 -2.07
N PHE A 63 -18.00 -1.63 -1.92
CA PHE A 63 -17.61 -2.47 -3.04
C PHE A 63 -18.81 -3.20 -3.67
N ASP A 64 -19.80 -3.60 -2.86
CA ASP A 64 -21.04 -4.21 -3.35
C ASP A 64 -21.89 -3.20 -4.14
N ASN A 65 -21.97 -1.94 -3.71
CA ASN A 65 -22.67 -0.88 -4.43
C ASN A 65 -22.09 -0.62 -5.83
N LEU A 66 -20.77 -0.78 -6.00
CA LEU A 66 -20.07 -0.60 -7.28
C LEU A 66 -20.01 -1.87 -8.14
N GLY A 67 -20.52 -3.01 -7.66
CA GLY A 67 -20.36 -4.31 -8.35
C GLY A 67 -18.97 -4.95 -8.22
N TYR A 68 -18.03 -4.33 -7.48
CA TYR A 68 -16.66 -4.81 -7.27
C TYR A 68 -16.47 -5.65 -5.99
N ARG A 69 -17.56 -6.19 -5.40
CA ARG A 69 -17.51 -7.06 -4.21
C ARG A 69 -16.52 -8.22 -4.35
N GLY A 70 -16.37 -8.78 -5.55
CA GLY A 70 -15.42 -9.86 -5.81
C GLY A 70 -13.97 -9.48 -5.48
N ILE A 71 -13.56 -8.25 -5.80
CA ILE A 71 -12.22 -7.72 -5.53
C ILE A 71 -11.99 -7.65 -4.02
N PHE A 72 -12.92 -7.03 -3.30
CA PHE A 72 -12.85 -6.92 -1.83
C PHE A 72 -12.75 -8.29 -1.15
N VAL A 73 -13.62 -9.23 -1.52
CA VAL A 73 -13.61 -10.58 -0.95
C VAL A 73 -12.30 -11.30 -1.26
N LYS A 74 -11.76 -11.18 -2.48
CA LYS A 74 -10.49 -11.79 -2.87
C LYS A 74 -9.34 -11.25 -2.03
N VAL A 75 -9.23 -9.93 -1.87
CA VAL A 75 -8.19 -9.28 -1.06
C VAL A 75 -8.33 -9.68 0.41
N LEU A 76 -9.52 -9.59 0.98
CA LEU A 76 -9.78 -9.93 2.38
C LEU A 76 -9.47 -11.39 2.68
N MET A 77 -9.96 -12.33 1.86
CA MET A 77 -9.71 -13.76 2.06
C MET A 77 -8.24 -14.12 1.89
N THR A 78 -7.53 -13.46 0.97
CA THR A 78 -6.09 -13.65 0.81
C THR A 78 -5.34 -13.16 2.06
N ARG A 79 -5.66 -11.97 2.57
CA ARG A 79 -5.07 -11.44 3.82
C ARG A 79 -5.34 -12.38 5.01
N ILE A 80 -6.57 -12.86 5.17
CA ILE A 80 -6.92 -13.81 6.24
C ILE A 80 -6.16 -15.13 6.08
N THR A 81 -6.09 -15.67 4.88
CA THR A 81 -5.38 -16.93 4.62
C THR A 81 -3.90 -16.81 4.96
N LEU A 82 -3.24 -15.74 4.47
CA LEU A 82 -1.83 -15.47 4.78
C LEU A 82 -1.60 -15.19 6.27
N PHE A 83 -2.53 -14.49 6.92
CA PHE A 83 -2.49 -14.27 8.37
C PHE A 83 -2.47 -15.61 9.13
N VAL A 84 -3.42 -16.50 8.81
CA VAL A 84 -3.55 -17.80 9.47
C VAL A 84 -2.32 -18.66 9.19
N VAL A 85 -1.86 -18.74 7.94
CA VAL A 85 -0.67 -19.53 7.57
C VAL A 85 0.57 -19.02 8.33
N GLY A 86 0.81 -17.71 8.35
CA GLY A 86 1.95 -17.13 9.05
C GLY A 86 1.85 -17.31 10.57
N ALA A 87 0.69 -17.05 11.16
CA ALA A 87 0.46 -17.20 12.59
C ALA A 87 0.60 -18.66 13.05
N VAL A 88 0.00 -19.61 12.32
CA VAL A 88 0.10 -21.04 12.64
C VAL A 88 1.54 -21.52 12.50
N THR A 89 2.24 -21.14 11.44
CA THR A 89 3.64 -21.53 11.24
C THR A 89 4.52 -21.02 12.38
N MET A 90 4.37 -19.76 12.79
CA MET A 90 5.10 -19.20 13.94
C MET A 90 4.72 -19.89 15.25
N ALA A 91 3.43 -20.11 15.50
CA ALA A 91 2.93 -20.76 16.71
C ALA A 91 3.48 -22.19 16.85
N VAL A 92 3.49 -22.95 15.76
CA VAL A 92 4.01 -24.32 15.73
C VAL A 92 5.51 -24.34 15.98
N LEU A 93 6.29 -23.54 15.24
CA LEU A 93 7.75 -23.53 15.37
C LEU A 93 8.20 -23.03 16.76
N ALA A 94 7.64 -21.91 17.24
CA ALA A 94 7.97 -21.37 18.55
C ALA A 94 7.46 -22.26 19.69
N GLY A 95 6.26 -22.84 19.54
CA GLY A 95 5.67 -23.76 20.49
C GLY A 95 6.50 -25.05 20.65
N ILE A 96 6.95 -25.64 19.54
CA ILE A 96 7.87 -26.79 19.56
C ILE A 96 9.17 -26.41 20.28
N SER A 97 9.75 -25.25 19.97
CA SER A 97 11.00 -24.81 20.59
C SER A 97 10.87 -24.65 22.11
N ILE A 98 9.83 -23.94 22.57
CA ILE A 98 9.59 -23.74 24.01
C ILE A 98 9.28 -25.07 24.70
N PHE A 99 8.52 -25.96 24.06
CA PHE A 99 8.24 -27.29 24.59
C PHE A 99 9.53 -28.08 24.81
N VAL A 100 10.42 -28.14 23.81
CA VAL A 100 11.73 -28.80 23.93
C VAL A 100 12.59 -28.12 25.01
N ALA A 101 12.61 -26.78 25.05
CA ALA A 101 13.35 -26.03 26.07
C ALA A 101 12.87 -26.34 27.49
N SER A 102 11.56 -26.46 27.71
CA SER A 102 10.96 -26.82 29.01
C SER A 102 11.33 -28.23 29.47
N ARG A 103 11.45 -29.19 28.54
CA ARG A 103 11.82 -30.58 28.82
C ARG A 103 13.31 -30.74 29.13
N VAL A 104 14.14 -30.00 28.42
CA VAL A 104 15.60 -30.06 28.55
C VAL A 104 16.12 -29.35 29.80
N SER A 105 15.38 -28.34 30.29
CA SER A 105 15.81 -27.47 31.40
C SER A 105 15.41 -27.95 32.80
N THR A 106 15.01 -29.22 32.94
CA THR A 106 14.64 -29.81 34.23
C THR A 106 15.88 -30.17 35.06
N GLY A 107 16.09 -29.48 36.18
CA GLY A 107 17.20 -29.72 37.14
C GLY A 107 16.76 -29.47 38.59
N ARG A 108 17.55 -29.96 39.57
CA ARG A 108 17.28 -29.74 41.01
C ARG A 108 17.42 -28.25 41.33
N ILE A 109 16.39 -27.69 41.97
CA ILE A 109 16.36 -26.30 42.42
C ILE A 109 17.28 -26.19 43.64
N THR A 110 18.32 -25.37 43.53
CA THR A 110 19.29 -25.18 44.62
C THR A 110 18.93 -24.02 45.55
N LEU A 111 17.93 -23.21 45.18
CA LEU A 111 17.42 -22.12 46.02
C LEU A 111 16.46 -22.67 47.08
N PRO A 112 16.59 -22.26 48.35
CA PRO A 112 15.65 -22.61 49.42
C PRO A 112 14.38 -21.77 49.29
N LEU A 113 13.60 -22.01 48.24
CA LEU A 113 12.31 -21.34 48.02
C LEU A 113 11.16 -22.25 48.48
N PRO A 114 10.08 -21.70 49.07
CA PRO A 114 8.87 -22.47 49.35
C PRO A 114 8.30 -23.12 48.09
N ASP A 115 7.81 -24.36 48.21
CA ASP A 115 7.25 -25.13 47.08
C ASP A 115 6.13 -24.38 46.34
N ASP A 116 5.32 -23.61 47.08
CA ASP A 116 4.24 -22.79 46.52
C ASP A 116 4.75 -21.66 45.61
N LEU A 117 5.86 -21.01 45.99
CA LEU A 117 6.47 -19.94 45.19
C LEU A 117 7.09 -20.52 43.91
N LEU A 118 7.72 -21.69 44.00
CA LEU A 118 8.25 -22.41 42.84
C LEU A 118 7.15 -22.85 41.87
N ALA A 119 6.02 -23.33 42.39
CA ALA A 119 4.86 -23.66 41.58
C ALA A 119 4.29 -22.43 40.87
N PHE A 120 4.20 -21.29 41.57
CA PHE A 120 3.78 -20.01 40.98
C PHE A 120 4.72 -19.56 39.86
N MET A 121 6.03 -19.53 40.09
CA MET A 121 7.03 -19.11 39.10
C MET A 121 7.01 -19.99 37.84
N ASN A 122 6.84 -21.31 37.98
CA ASN A 122 6.72 -22.21 36.84
C ASN A 122 5.43 -21.97 36.03
N ARG A 123 4.29 -21.72 36.70
CA ARG A 123 3.04 -21.34 36.03
C ARG A 123 3.18 -19.99 35.33
N ALA A 124 3.82 -19.02 35.98
CA ALA A 124 4.08 -17.70 35.42
C ALA A 124 4.97 -17.77 34.17
N LEU A 125 6.09 -18.51 34.21
CA LEU A 125 6.97 -18.69 33.04
C LEU A 125 6.22 -19.37 31.88
N THR A 126 5.40 -20.38 32.17
CA THR A 126 4.58 -21.06 31.16
C THR A 126 3.54 -20.10 30.56
N GLY A 127 2.83 -19.34 31.39
CA GLY A 127 1.87 -18.33 30.96
C GLY A 127 2.50 -17.23 30.12
N ILE A 128 3.66 -16.71 30.53
CA ILE A 128 4.45 -15.73 29.77
C ILE A 128 4.88 -16.33 28.43
N SER A 129 5.36 -17.57 28.42
CA SER A 129 5.78 -18.25 27.19
C SER A 129 4.64 -18.42 26.19
N ILE A 130 3.46 -18.84 26.66
CA ILE A 130 2.25 -18.93 25.83
C ILE A 130 1.85 -17.55 25.32
N GLY A 131 1.87 -16.53 26.18
CA GLY A 131 1.56 -15.15 25.81
C GLY A 131 2.52 -14.60 24.75
N VAL A 132 3.83 -14.86 24.89
CA VAL A 132 4.85 -14.46 23.91
C VAL A 132 4.67 -15.20 22.59
N VAL A 133 4.43 -16.52 22.60
CA VAL A 133 4.15 -17.28 21.37
C VAL A 133 2.91 -16.75 20.67
N ALA A 134 1.82 -16.51 21.41
CA ALA A 134 0.59 -15.95 20.86
C ALA A 134 0.84 -14.57 20.24
N LEU A 135 1.54 -13.67 20.95
CA LEU A 135 1.87 -12.34 20.46
C LEU A 135 2.73 -12.40 19.18
N LEU A 136 3.81 -13.19 19.20
CA LEU A 136 4.68 -13.35 18.02
C LEU A 136 3.93 -13.97 16.85
N SER A 137 3.00 -14.90 17.09
CA SER A 137 2.16 -15.50 16.05
C SER A 137 1.24 -14.47 15.40
N LEU A 138 0.59 -13.61 16.18
CA LEU A 138 -0.23 -12.51 15.66
C LEU A 138 0.61 -11.52 14.83
N VAL A 139 1.80 -11.16 15.31
CA VAL A 139 2.71 -10.25 14.61
C VAL A 139 3.18 -10.83 13.28
N PHE A 140 3.68 -12.07 13.27
CA PHE A 140 4.20 -12.71 12.06
C PHE A 140 3.10 -13.10 11.07
N GLY A 141 1.90 -13.46 11.55
CA GLY A 141 0.71 -13.56 10.73
C GLY A 141 0.36 -12.22 10.07
N GLY A 142 0.40 -11.12 10.83
CA GLY A 142 0.17 -9.76 10.32
C GLY A 142 1.18 -9.35 9.24
N ILE A 143 2.47 -9.63 9.45
CA ILE A 143 3.54 -9.37 8.45
C ILE A 143 3.26 -10.14 7.16
N MET A 144 2.85 -11.40 7.25
CA MET A 144 2.53 -12.23 6.08
C MET A 144 1.27 -11.74 5.36
N ALA A 145 0.22 -11.37 6.10
CA ALA A 145 -1.01 -10.81 5.56
C ALA A 145 -0.80 -9.45 4.86
N ALA A 146 0.12 -8.63 5.36
CA ALA A 146 0.46 -7.35 4.76
C ALA A 146 1.09 -7.46 3.36
N ARG A 147 1.63 -8.64 2.99
CA ARG A 147 2.23 -8.91 1.67
C ARG A 147 1.29 -9.65 0.71
N TRP A 148 -0.01 -9.43 0.85
CA TRP A 148 -1.03 -10.04 0.00
C TRP A 148 -0.84 -9.73 -1.50
N GLU A 149 -0.35 -8.55 -1.87
CA GLU A 149 -0.10 -8.17 -3.27
C GLU A 149 1.00 -9.02 -3.90
N ILE A 150 2.12 -9.24 -3.19
CA ILE A 150 3.22 -10.10 -3.66
C ILE A 150 2.68 -11.51 -3.90
N PHE A 151 1.85 -12.04 -3.00
CA PHE A 151 1.26 -13.35 -3.16
C PHE A 151 0.27 -13.44 -4.33
N LEU A 152 -0.59 -12.43 -4.53
CA LEU A 152 -1.52 -12.42 -5.66
C LEU A 152 -0.79 -12.30 -6.99
N ARG A 153 0.22 -11.42 -7.08
CA ARG A 153 1.09 -11.31 -8.26
C ARG A 153 1.82 -12.62 -8.56
N TYR A 154 2.36 -13.29 -7.54
CA TYR A 154 2.98 -14.61 -7.68
C TYR A 154 1.99 -15.69 -8.15
N SER A 155 0.82 -15.77 -7.52
CA SER A 155 -0.18 -16.82 -7.83
C SER A 155 -0.93 -16.61 -9.14
N ASN A 156 -0.89 -15.40 -9.71
CA ASN A 156 -1.49 -15.06 -11.00
C ASN A 156 -0.42 -14.58 -12.00
N ALA A 157 0.82 -15.06 -11.85
CA ALA A 157 1.93 -14.64 -12.70
C ALA A 157 1.67 -14.97 -14.18
N SER A 158 2.05 -14.04 -15.06
CA SER A 158 1.99 -14.18 -16.52
C SER A 158 3.42 -14.12 -17.11
N PRO A 159 3.73 -14.87 -18.17
CA PRO A 159 5.03 -14.75 -18.85
C PRO A 159 5.12 -13.45 -19.64
N PHE A 160 6.28 -12.78 -19.58
CA PHE A 160 6.58 -11.60 -20.40
C PHE A 160 6.97 -11.97 -21.84
N GLY A 161 7.46 -13.19 -22.07
CA GLY A 161 7.97 -13.61 -23.37
C GLY A 161 9.40 -13.13 -23.67
N GLN A 162 10.07 -12.53 -22.68
CA GLN A 162 11.46 -12.08 -22.77
C GLN A 162 12.30 -12.84 -21.74
N ILE A 163 13.38 -13.45 -22.21
CA ILE A 163 14.23 -14.35 -21.42
C ILE A 163 15.53 -13.66 -21.06
N ASP A 164 15.96 -13.76 -19.80
CA ASP A 164 17.22 -13.22 -19.33
C ASP A 164 18.42 -14.03 -19.90
N PRO A 165 19.49 -13.37 -20.41
CA PRO A 165 20.60 -14.07 -21.04
C PRO A 165 21.54 -14.85 -20.10
N VAL A 166 21.40 -14.72 -18.78
CA VAL A 166 22.36 -15.27 -17.80
C VAL A 166 21.83 -16.55 -17.14
N PHE A 167 20.56 -16.55 -16.74
CA PHE A 167 19.88 -17.65 -16.07
C PHE A 167 18.84 -18.35 -16.93
N GLY A 168 18.46 -17.78 -18.07
CA GLY A 168 17.46 -18.36 -18.99
C GLY A 168 16.05 -18.39 -18.41
N GLN A 169 15.74 -17.50 -17.47
CA GLN A 169 14.42 -17.29 -16.88
C GLN A 169 13.66 -16.21 -17.63
N ASP A 170 12.35 -16.35 -17.72
CA ASP A 170 11.48 -15.27 -18.21
C ASP A 170 11.51 -14.08 -17.24
N VAL A 171 11.37 -12.86 -17.74
CA VAL A 171 11.29 -11.63 -16.92
C VAL A 171 10.21 -11.75 -15.82
N GLY A 172 9.10 -12.46 -16.09
CA GLY A 172 8.05 -12.73 -15.11
C GLY A 172 8.53 -13.47 -13.86
N PHE A 173 9.63 -14.23 -13.93
CA PHE A 173 10.27 -14.79 -12.73
C PHE A 173 10.75 -13.68 -11.78
N TYR A 174 11.43 -12.65 -12.31
CA TYR A 174 11.97 -11.54 -11.52
C TYR A 174 10.88 -10.61 -11.00
N VAL A 175 9.83 -10.40 -11.79
CA VAL A 175 8.71 -9.51 -11.45
C VAL A 175 7.74 -10.15 -10.44
N PHE A 176 7.43 -11.45 -10.59
CA PHE A 176 6.38 -12.10 -9.80
C PHE A 176 6.89 -13.15 -8.80
N THR A 177 7.89 -13.95 -9.16
CA THR A 177 8.32 -15.11 -8.37
C THR A 177 9.41 -14.78 -7.36
N LEU A 178 10.46 -14.09 -7.81
CA LEU A 178 11.61 -13.72 -7.00
C LEU A 178 11.20 -12.91 -5.76
N PRO A 179 10.29 -11.91 -5.82
CA PRO A 179 9.86 -11.17 -4.63
C PRO A 179 9.18 -12.06 -3.59
N MET A 180 8.44 -13.09 -4.01
CA MET A 180 7.81 -14.05 -3.11
C MET A 180 8.85 -14.95 -2.44
N LEU A 181 9.84 -15.44 -3.19
CA LEU A 181 10.93 -16.25 -2.64
C LEU A 181 11.77 -15.46 -1.63
N SER A 182 12.17 -14.23 -1.98
CA SER A 182 12.93 -13.34 -1.09
C SER A 182 12.12 -12.98 0.15
N PHE A 183 10.81 -12.75 0.02
CA PHE A 183 9.93 -12.52 1.16
C PHE A 183 9.83 -13.74 2.09
N ILE A 184 9.59 -14.95 1.55
CA ILE A 184 9.52 -16.19 2.36
C ILE A 184 10.84 -16.42 3.09
N GLN A 185 11.97 -16.26 2.41
CA GLN A 185 13.30 -16.42 3.01
C GLN A 185 13.51 -15.44 4.17
N GLY A 186 13.22 -14.15 3.98
CA GLY A 186 13.36 -13.13 5.01
C GLY A 186 12.40 -13.33 6.19
N TRP A 187 11.16 -13.72 5.90
CA TRP A 187 10.15 -14.03 6.92
C TRP A 187 10.58 -15.24 7.77
N LEU A 188 11.05 -16.32 7.14
CA LEU A 188 11.52 -17.52 7.82
C LEU A 188 12.77 -17.23 8.67
N LEU A 189 13.70 -16.43 8.15
CA LEU A 189 14.89 -16.00 8.88
C LEU A 189 14.50 -15.21 10.14
N GLY A 190 13.57 -14.25 10.01
CA GLY A 190 13.04 -13.49 11.14
C GLY A 190 12.38 -14.37 12.20
N VAL A 191 11.57 -15.35 11.78
CA VAL A 191 10.95 -16.35 12.67
C VAL A 191 12.02 -17.12 13.44
N LEU A 192 13.00 -17.70 12.74
CA LEU A 192 14.01 -18.56 13.35
C LEU A 192 14.94 -17.78 14.31
N LEU A 193 15.30 -16.53 13.96
CA LEU A 193 16.10 -15.67 14.83
C LEU A 193 15.36 -15.31 16.12
N LEU A 194 14.08 -14.95 16.03
CA LEU A 194 13.29 -14.66 17.23
C LEU A 194 13.02 -15.91 18.07
N ILE A 195 12.82 -17.07 17.44
CA ILE A 195 12.74 -18.34 18.16
C ILE A 195 14.06 -18.61 18.88
N LEU A 196 15.22 -18.39 18.24
CA LEU A 196 16.52 -18.55 18.87
C LEU A 196 16.65 -17.63 20.10
N ILE A 197 16.33 -16.34 19.96
CA ILE A 197 16.38 -15.36 21.05
C ILE A 197 15.42 -15.74 22.19
N ALA A 198 14.16 -16.06 21.86
CA ALA A 198 13.15 -16.46 22.85
C ALA A 198 13.57 -17.73 23.58
N THR A 199 14.21 -18.68 22.89
CA THR A 199 14.72 -19.92 23.48
C THR A 199 15.89 -19.67 24.42
N VAL A 200 16.84 -18.81 24.03
CA VAL A 200 17.94 -18.40 24.91
C VAL A 200 17.42 -17.65 26.13
N ALA A 201 16.46 -16.73 25.95
CA ALA A 201 15.81 -16.02 27.04
C ALA A 201 15.06 -16.96 27.99
N TYR A 202 14.35 -17.96 27.45
CA TYR A 202 13.68 -19.00 28.24
C TYR A 202 14.70 -19.77 29.09
N TYR A 203 15.82 -20.20 28.52
CA TYR A 203 16.88 -20.87 29.28
C TYR A 203 17.48 -19.96 30.35
N PHE A 204 17.75 -18.70 30.04
CA PHE A 204 18.25 -17.72 31.00
C PHE A 204 17.31 -17.57 32.20
N LEU A 205 16.03 -17.32 31.94
CA LEU A 205 15.01 -17.20 32.99
C LEU A 205 14.93 -18.50 33.80
N ARG A 206 14.92 -19.65 33.14
CA ARG A 206 14.79 -20.95 33.82
C ARG A 206 15.98 -21.27 34.72
N PHE A 207 17.22 -21.02 34.28
CA PHE A 207 18.42 -21.22 35.12
C PHE A 207 18.50 -20.20 36.25
N SER A 208 18.12 -18.94 35.99
CA SER A 208 18.06 -17.91 37.03
C SER A 208 17.09 -18.29 38.16
N MET A 209 15.92 -18.86 37.83
CA MET A 209 14.97 -19.36 38.82
C MET A 209 15.47 -20.59 39.59
N GLN A 210 16.49 -21.29 39.09
CA GLN A 210 17.14 -22.41 39.79
C GLN A 210 18.31 -21.93 40.67
N GLY A 211 18.70 -20.65 40.59
CA GLY A 211 19.88 -20.10 41.27
C GLY A 211 21.20 -20.46 40.57
N LEU A 212 21.13 -20.86 39.30
CA LEU A 212 22.28 -21.25 38.49
C LEU A 212 22.63 -20.14 37.50
N SER A 213 23.92 -19.99 37.19
CA SER A 213 24.32 -19.19 36.04
C SER A 213 23.95 -19.91 34.74
N LEU A 214 23.67 -19.15 33.68
CA LEU A 214 23.35 -19.69 32.36
C LEU A 214 24.48 -20.61 31.87
N ASN A 215 24.22 -21.92 31.84
CA ASN A 215 25.17 -22.92 31.37
C ASN A 215 24.71 -23.54 30.05
N LEU A 216 25.19 -22.97 28.94
CA LEU A 216 24.88 -23.44 27.59
C LEU A 216 25.57 -24.77 27.21
N ASN A 217 26.45 -25.31 28.07
CA ASN A 217 27.17 -26.56 27.78
C ASN A 217 26.38 -27.82 28.16
N ILE A 218 25.23 -27.68 28.84
CA ILE A 218 24.33 -28.81 29.13
C ILE A 218 23.92 -29.46 27.80
N THR A 219 24.11 -30.78 27.69
CA THR A 219 23.99 -31.51 26.41
C THR A 219 22.68 -31.22 25.69
N GLY A 220 21.53 -31.27 26.38
CA GLY A 220 20.24 -30.99 25.73
C GLY A 220 20.08 -29.53 25.29
N VAL A 221 20.58 -28.56 26.07
CA VAL A 221 20.51 -27.11 25.73
C VAL A 221 21.37 -26.83 24.51
N ARG A 222 22.59 -27.38 24.51
CA ARG A 222 23.53 -27.27 23.39
C ARG A 222 22.93 -27.84 22.11
N ILE A 223 22.36 -29.05 22.16
CA ILE A 223 21.74 -29.71 21.01
C ILE A 223 20.62 -28.85 20.45
N HIS A 224 19.70 -28.40 21.30
CA HIS A 224 18.55 -27.61 20.88
C HIS A 224 18.95 -26.29 20.20
N LEU A 225 19.86 -25.52 20.83
CA LEU A 225 20.37 -24.27 20.25
C LEU A 225 21.16 -24.51 18.96
N SER A 226 21.89 -25.63 18.86
CA SER A 226 22.64 -25.98 17.64
C SER A 226 21.71 -26.31 16.48
N VAL A 227 20.56 -26.96 16.73
CA VAL A 227 19.55 -27.25 15.70
C VAL A 227 18.91 -25.97 15.19
N ILE A 228 18.48 -25.06 16.08
CA ILE A 228 17.90 -23.77 15.68
C ILE A 228 18.93 -22.94 14.90
N ALA A 229 20.18 -22.88 15.38
CA ALA A 229 21.25 -22.16 14.68
C ALA A 229 21.55 -22.76 13.30
N ALA A 230 21.50 -24.09 13.15
CA ALA A 230 21.65 -24.75 11.85
C ALA A 230 20.52 -24.37 10.88
N LEU A 231 19.26 -24.35 11.34
CA LEU A 231 18.13 -23.90 10.53
C LEU A 231 18.28 -22.44 10.08
N VAL A 232 18.78 -21.57 10.96
CA VAL A 232 19.13 -20.19 10.60
C VAL A 232 20.19 -20.18 9.50
N MET A 233 21.26 -20.96 9.64
CA MET A 233 22.33 -21.04 8.62
C MET A 233 21.84 -21.60 7.27
N PHE A 234 20.94 -22.59 7.26
CA PHE A 234 20.34 -23.07 6.02
C PHE A 234 19.43 -22.02 5.36
N THR A 235 18.70 -21.24 6.15
CA THR A 235 17.88 -20.13 5.63
C THR A 235 18.74 -19.01 5.08
N ILE A 236 19.90 -18.73 5.70
CA ILE A 236 20.92 -17.81 5.17
C ILE A 236 21.49 -18.36 3.86
N ALA A 237 21.79 -19.66 3.79
CA ALA A 237 22.29 -20.29 2.56
C ALA A 237 21.28 -20.17 1.41
N PHE A 238 19.98 -20.36 1.70
CA PHE A 238 18.92 -20.16 0.73
C PHE A 238 18.84 -18.70 0.26
N GLY A 239 19.11 -17.73 1.14
CA GLY A 239 19.26 -16.31 0.79
C GLY A 239 20.38 -16.08 -0.23
N HIS A 240 21.61 -16.52 0.07
CA HIS A 240 22.75 -16.40 -0.87
C HIS A 240 22.49 -17.05 -2.22
N TRP A 241 21.72 -18.13 -2.26
CA TRP A 241 21.31 -18.78 -3.49
C TRP A 241 20.34 -17.90 -4.31
N ILE A 242 19.38 -17.28 -3.64
CA ILE A 242 18.39 -16.38 -4.26
C ILE A 242 19.05 -15.08 -4.74
N ASP A 243 19.95 -14.50 -3.94
CA ASP A 243 20.65 -13.24 -4.23
C ASP A 243 21.36 -13.24 -5.59
N ARG A 244 21.66 -14.42 -6.15
CA ARG A 244 22.22 -14.58 -7.49
C ARG A 244 21.33 -14.01 -8.58
N TRP A 245 20.01 -14.16 -8.46
CA TRP A 245 19.05 -13.59 -9.40
C TRP A 245 18.87 -12.09 -9.20
N ASP A 246 18.94 -11.60 -7.96
CA ASP A 246 18.88 -10.17 -7.64
C ASP A 246 20.04 -9.37 -8.25
N LEU A 247 21.16 -10.01 -8.63
CA LEU A 247 22.24 -9.35 -9.36
C LEU A 247 21.77 -8.70 -10.67
N LEU A 248 20.72 -9.22 -11.31
CA LEU A 248 20.16 -8.66 -12.55
C LEU A 248 19.30 -7.40 -12.29
N LEU A 249 19.07 -7.08 -11.02
CA LEU A 249 18.33 -5.91 -10.54
C LEU A 249 19.26 -4.96 -9.76
N SER A 250 20.57 -5.14 -9.89
CA SER A 250 21.55 -4.35 -9.14
C SER A 250 21.82 -3.00 -9.78
N ASP A 251 21.99 -1.97 -8.96
CA ASP A 251 22.40 -0.61 -9.32
C ASP A 251 23.90 -0.34 -9.07
N GLN A 252 24.68 -1.37 -8.71
CA GLN A 252 26.05 -1.22 -8.21
C GLN A 252 27.13 -1.18 -9.30
N GLY A 253 26.74 -1.38 -10.56
CA GLY A 253 27.64 -1.42 -11.72
C GLY A 253 27.68 -0.11 -12.50
N ALA A 254 28.27 -0.16 -13.70
CA ALA A 254 28.23 0.96 -14.66
C ALA A 254 26.83 1.18 -15.28
N ILE A 255 25.96 0.19 -15.13
CA ILE A 255 24.59 0.14 -15.63
C ILE A 255 23.69 -0.53 -14.59
N PHE A 256 22.37 -0.35 -14.71
CA PHE A 256 21.44 -1.20 -13.97
C PHE A 256 21.42 -2.63 -14.54
N GLY A 257 21.47 -3.60 -13.63
CA GLY A 257 21.58 -5.02 -13.92
C GLY A 257 23.00 -5.57 -13.76
N ALA A 258 23.14 -6.87 -14.03
CA ALA A 258 24.39 -7.57 -13.75
C ALA A 258 25.48 -7.15 -14.74
N ALA A 259 26.54 -6.50 -14.24
CA ALA A 259 27.74 -6.13 -14.99
C ALA A 259 28.74 -7.31 -15.08
N TYR A 260 29.88 -7.10 -15.75
CA TYR A 260 30.89 -8.15 -15.93
C TYR A 260 31.36 -8.74 -14.59
N ALA A 261 31.69 -7.89 -13.61
CA ALA A 261 32.15 -8.34 -12.29
C ALA A 261 31.04 -9.06 -11.49
N ASP A 262 29.78 -8.72 -11.71
CA ASP A 262 28.66 -9.38 -11.02
C ASP A 262 28.50 -10.82 -11.50
N VAL A 263 28.52 -11.02 -12.82
CA VAL A 263 28.40 -12.36 -13.40
C VAL A 263 29.64 -13.22 -13.16
N ASN A 264 30.84 -12.65 -13.28
CA ASN A 264 32.08 -13.44 -13.24
C ASN A 264 32.73 -13.51 -11.85
N ALA A 265 32.36 -12.64 -10.90
CA ALA A 265 32.94 -12.63 -9.55
C ALA A 265 31.89 -12.77 -8.46
N ARG A 266 30.85 -11.92 -8.43
CA ARG A 266 29.84 -11.95 -7.36
C ARG A 266 29.00 -13.21 -7.40
N MET A 267 28.58 -13.65 -8.58
CA MET A 267 27.76 -14.86 -8.70
C MET A 267 28.50 -16.13 -8.23
N PRO A 268 29.76 -16.39 -8.64
CA PRO A 268 30.56 -17.46 -8.03
C PRO A 268 30.78 -17.29 -6.52
N ALA A 269 31.01 -16.06 -6.05
CA ALA A 269 31.15 -15.78 -4.62
C ALA A 269 29.88 -16.17 -3.83
N LEU A 270 28.69 -15.83 -4.33
CA LEU A 270 27.41 -16.23 -3.73
C LEU A 270 27.21 -17.76 -3.70
N LEU A 271 27.66 -18.48 -4.72
CA LEU A 271 27.66 -19.94 -4.72
C LEU A 271 28.57 -20.53 -3.63
N ILE A 272 29.78 -19.99 -3.50
CA ILE A 272 30.71 -20.40 -2.43
C ILE A 272 30.13 -20.04 -1.06
N MET A 273 29.53 -18.86 -0.91
CA MET A 273 28.86 -18.44 0.33
C MET A 273 27.69 -19.35 0.69
N THR A 274 26.91 -19.79 -0.30
CA THR A 274 25.86 -20.79 -0.13
C THR A 274 26.45 -22.09 0.43
N ALA A 275 27.52 -22.60 -0.18
CA ALA A 275 28.18 -23.82 0.28
C ALA A 275 28.79 -23.69 1.69
N ILE A 276 29.41 -22.54 2.01
CA ILE A 276 29.94 -22.25 3.35
C ILE A 276 28.81 -22.18 4.38
N ALA A 277 27.68 -21.53 4.06
CA ALA A 277 26.54 -21.44 4.96
C ALA A 277 25.88 -22.81 5.21
N VAL A 278 25.72 -23.63 4.16
CA VAL A 278 25.28 -25.04 4.30
C VAL A 278 26.26 -25.82 5.16
N GLY A 279 27.56 -25.74 4.87
CA GLY A 279 28.60 -26.39 5.65
C GLY A 279 28.60 -25.97 7.12
N ALA A 280 28.42 -24.67 7.39
CA ALA A 280 28.27 -24.14 8.73
C ALA A 280 27.04 -24.72 9.44
N GLY A 281 25.88 -24.77 8.77
CA GLY A 281 24.68 -25.43 9.29
C GLY A 281 24.90 -26.91 9.62
N LEU A 282 25.57 -27.66 8.73
CA LEU A 282 25.94 -29.06 8.97
C LEU A 282 26.92 -29.23 10.14
N LEU A 283 27.91 -28.34 10.29
CA LEU A 283 28.83 -28.34 11.43
C LEU A 283 28.10 -28.02 12.74
N MET A 284 27.11 -27.12 12.71
CA MET A 284 26.25 -26.85 13.87
C MET A 284 25.42 -28.09 14.24
N LEU A 285 24.87 -28.82 13.26
CA LEU A 285 24.24 -30.12 13.55
C LEU A 285 25.23 -31.16 14.08
N ALA A 286 26.45 -31.24 13.55
CA ALA A 286 27.47 -32.16 14.05
C ALA A 286 27.88 -31.85 15.50
N ASN A 287 27.82 -30.57 15.91
CA ASN A 287 28.07 -30.13 17.29
C ASN A 287 27.08 -30.71 18.32
N THR A 288 26.01 -31.38 17.89
CA THR A 288 25.16 -32.19 18.78
C THR A 288 25.94 -33.33 19.43
N TYR A 289 26.93 -33.90 18.72
CA TYR A 289 27.77 -35.01 19.19
C TYR A 289 29.07 -34.56 19.88
N PHE A 290 29.52 -33.31 19.69
CA PHE A 290 30.76 -32.76 20.26
C PHE A 290 30.50 -31.80 21.43
N THR A 291 31.41 -31.72 22.41
CA THR A 291 31.16 -31.05 23.70
C THR A 291 31.50 -29.55 23.77
N GLY A 292 31.87 -28.88 22.66
CA GLY A 292 32.43 -27.52 22.72
C GLY A 292 31.73 -26.46 21.84
N ARG A 293 31.52 -25.25 22.39
CA ARG A 293 30.97 -24.07 21.65
C ARG A 293 31.83 -23.55 20.48
N ARG A 294 33.07 -24.04 20.35
CA ARG A 294 34.04 -23.59 19.34
C ARG A 294 33.57 -23.86 17.92
N LEU A 295 32.85 -24.98 17.69
CA LEU A 295 32.34 -25.30 16.35
C LEU A 295 31.22 -24.36 15.93
N LEU A 296 30.30 -24.01 16.83
CA LEU A 296 29.23 -23.05 16.55
C LEU A 296 29.78 -21.66 16.23
N ILE A 297 30.63 -21.14 17.12
CA ILE A 297 31.22 -19.80 16.97
C ILE A 297 32.17 -19.77 15.76
N GLY A 298 32.98 -20.81 15.58
CA GLY A 298 33.93 -20.92 14.48
C GLY A 298 33.24 -21.03 13.12
N ALA A 299 32.17 -21.83 13.00
CA ALA A 299 31.41 -21.96 11.75
C ALA A 299 30.74 -20.63 11.37
N PHE A 300 30.10 -19.95 12.34
CA PHE A 300 29.51 -18.64 12.10
C PHE A 300 30.56 -17.58 11.78
N ALA A 301 31.68 -17.53 12.52
CA ALA A 301 32.76 -16.59 12.28
C ALA A 301 33.42 -16.81 10.91
N LEU A 302 33.60 -18.07 10.48
CA LEU A 302 34.08 -18.39 9.14
C LEU A 302 33.13 -17.85 8.07
N TRP A 303 31.83 -18.13 8.20
CA TRP A 303 30.83 -17.60 7.27
C TRP A 303 30.83 -16.07 7.26
N PHE A 304 30.89 -15.43 8.42
CA PHE A 304 30.90 -13.97 8.55
C PHE A 304 32.13 -13.34 7.88
N VAL A 305 33.33 -13.88 8.15
CA VAL A 305 34.56 -13.42 7.50
C VAL A 305 34.52 -13.68 5.99
N ALA A 306 34.05 -14.86 5.58
CA ALA A 306 33.89 -15.19 4.16
C ALA A 306 32.91 -14.24 3.47
N ASN A 307 31.82 -13.83 4.14
CA ASN A 307 30.86 -12.88 3.58
C ASN A 307 31.50 -11.53 3.28
N ILE A 308 32.34 -11.01 4.18
CA ILE A 308 33.09 -9.77 3.94
C ILE A 308 34.07 -9.96 2.78
N VAL A 309 34.88 -11.02 2.81
CA VAL A 309 35.94 -11.25 1.82
C VAL A 309 35.37 -11.53 0.43
N LEU A 310 34.44 -12.48 0.31
CA LEU A 310 33.86 -12.89 -0.97
C LEU A 310 32.81 -11.91 -1.48
N GLY A 311 32.09 -11.22 -0.58
CA GLY A 311 31.05 -10.27 -0.95
C GLY A 311 31.57 -8.90 -1.37
N THR A 312 32.65 -8.41 -0.76
CA THR A 312 33.16 -7.05 -1.02
C THR A 312 34.56 -7.02 -1.63
N LEU A 313 35.52 -7.76 -1.06
CA LEU A 313 36.92 -7.72 -1.53
C LEU A 313 37.08 -8.42 -2.88
N TRP A 314 36.54 -9.62 -3.05
CA TRP A 314 36.71 -10.41 -4.28
C TRP A 314 36.17 -9.72 -5.54
N PRO A 315 34.93 -9.18 -5.58
CA PRO A 315 34.42 -8.48 -6.75
C PRO A 315 35.22 -7.20 -7.06
N SER A 316 35.64 -6.47 -6.02
CA SER A 316 36.46 -5.27 -6.17
C SER A 316 37.81 -5.56 -6.83
N VAL A 317 38.43 -6.69 -6.50
CA VAL A 317 39.68 -7.14 -7.14
C VAL A 317 39.44 -7.42 -8.62
N ILE A 318 38.38 -8.14 -8.97
CA ILE A 318 38.07 -8.42 -10.38
C ILE A 318 37.76 -7.14 -11.14
N GLN A 319 36.98 -6.22 -10.55
CA GLN A 319 36.71 -4.91 -11.14
C GLN A 319 38.01 -4.14 -11.41
N GLN A 320 38.86 -3.98 -10.39
CA GLN A 320 40.09 -3.18 -10.50
C GLN A 320 41.11 -3.75 -11.48
N PHE A 321 41.27 -5.08 -11.52
CA PHE A 321 42.37 -5.73 -12.24
C PHE A 321 41.96 -6.39 -13.56
N GLN A 322 40.68 -6.68 -13.80
CA GLN A 322 40.21 -7.27 -15.06
C GLN A 322 39.28 -6.36 -15.86
N VAL A 323 38.41 -5.58 -15.19
CA VAL A 323 37.42 -4.74 -15.86
C VAL A 323 38.01 -3.37 -16.18
N ASN A 324 38.42 -2.58 -15.17
CA ASN A 324 38.91 -1.21 -15.36
C ASN A 324 40.03 -1.07 -16.42
N PRO A 325 40.97 -2.02 -16.61
CA PRO A 325 41.98 -1.91 -17.67
C PRO A 325 41.43 -1.98 -19.11
N ASN A 326 40.26 -2.59 -19.32
CA ASN A 326 39.60 -2.71 -20.62
C ASN A 326 38.07 -2.75 -20.47
N GLU A 327 37.53 -1.71 -19.84
CA GLU A 327 36.14 -1.65 -19.39
C GLU A 327 35.17 -1.73 -20.56
N PHE A 328 35.42 -0.97 -21.63
CA PHE A 328 34.54 -0.95 -22.82
C PHE A 328 34.30 -2.35 -23.40
N VAL A 329 35.37 -3.15 -23.61
CA VAL A 329 35.22 -4.49 -24.20
C VAL A 329 34.56 -5.46 -23.22
N ARG A 330 34.83 -5.33 -21.91
CA ARG A 330 34.28 -6.23 -20.88
C ARG A 330 32.82 -5.94 -20.58
N GLU A 331 32.42 -4.67 -20.60
CA GLU A 331 31.06 -4.22 -20.28
C GLU A 331 30.15 -4.08 -21.49
N ALA A 332 30.68 -3.96 -22.72
CA ALA A 332 29.89 -3.85 -23.96
C ALA A 332 28.69 -4.83 -24.05
N PRO A 333 28.85 -6.16 -23.83
CA PRO A 333 27.71 -7.07 -23.93
C PRO A 333 26.67 -6.87 -22.81
N PHE A 334 27.05 -6.31 -21.66
CA PHE A 334 26.12 -6.01 -20.57
C PHE A 334 25.39 -4.71 -20.82
N ILE A 335 26.09 -3.69 -21.33
CA ILE A 335 25.51 -2.42 -21.78
C ILE A 335 24.49 -2.66 -22.89
N GLU A 336 24.81 -3.52 -23.87
CA GLU A 336 23.87 -3.86 -24.95
C GLU A 336 22.58 -4.51 -24.42
N ARG A 337 22.70 -5.41 -23.43
CA ARG A 337 21.53 -6.03 -22.77
C ARG A 337 20.71 -4.99 -22.04
N ASN A 338 21.35 -4.10 -21.27
CA ASN A 338 20.68 -3.02 -20.57
C ASN A 338 19.90 -2.14 -21.56
N ILE A 339 20.53 -1.68 -22.65
CA ILE A 339 19.84 -0.87 -23.67
C ILE A 339 18.63 -1.60 -24.25
N GLN A 340 18.78 -2.88 -24.60
CA GLN A 340 17.67 -3.68 -25.16
C GLN A 340 16.53 -3.88 -24.15
N PHE A 341 16.84 -4.22 -22.91
CA PHE A 341 15.85 -4.46 -21.85
C PHE A 341 15.20 -3.16 -21.39
N THR A 342 15.93 -2.04 -21.31
CA THR A 342 15.36 -0.71 -21.05
C THR A 342 14.40 -0.31 -22.16
N ARG A 343 14.80 -0.44 -23.43
CA ARG A 343 13.92 -0.11 -24.56
C ARG A 343 12.65 -0.96 -24.54
N SER A 344 12.80 -2.27 -24.33
CA SER A 344 11.65 -3.18 -24.17
C SER A 344 10.82 -2.78 -22.95
N ALA A 345 11.39 -2.57 -21.77
CA ALA A 345 10.65 -2.30 -20.55
C ALA A 345 9.82 -1.01 -20.60
N TYR A 346 10.22 -0.01 -21.39
CA TYR A 346 9.48 1.23 -21.62
C TYR A 346 8.74 1.30 -22.96
N GLY A 347 8.82 0.25 -23.78
CA GLY A 347 8.11 0.16 -25.06
C GLY A 347 8.70 1.07 -26.14
N LEU A 348 9.96 1.48 -25.96
CA LEU A 348 10.71 2.34 -26.89
C LEU A 348 11.19 1.58 -28.13
N ASP A 349 11.15 0.25 -28.09
CA ASP A 349 11.38 -0.64 -29.22
C ASP A 349 10.26 -0.60 -30.27
N ARG A 350 9.07 -0.11 -29.89
CA ARG A 350 7.90 0.05 -30.77
C ARG A 350 7.79 1.45 -31.40
N VAL A 351 8.72 2.35 -31.10
CA VAL A 351 8.69 3.74 -31.61
C VAL A 351 9.17 3.76 -33.05
N ALA A 352 8.31 4.23 -33.96
CA ALA A 352 8.68 4.51 -35.34
C ALA A 352 9.27 5.93 -35.44
N GLU A 353 10.52 6.03 -35.88
CA GLU A 353 11.15 7.32 -36.18
C GLU A 353 10.86 7.71 -37.63
N GLU A 354 10.07 8.77 -37.81
CA GLU A 354 9.80 9.34 -39.14
C GLU A 354 10.52 10.69 -39.28
N PHE A 355 11.36 10.80 -40.32
CA PHE A 355 12.00 12.06 -40.64
C PHE A 355 10.98 12.99 -41.31
N TYR A 356 10.60 14.06 -40.61
CA TYR A 356 9.73 15.11 -41.13
C TYR A 356 10.56 16.33 -41.55
N PRO A 357 10.84 16.52 -42.86
CA PRO A 357 11.46 17.76 -43.33
C PRO A 357 10.44 18.88 -43.21
N ALA A 358 10.58 19.74 -42.21
CA ALA A 358 9.73 20.92 -42.08
C ALA A 358 9.92 21.84 -43.30
N GLU A 359 8.92 21.89 -44.19
CA GLU A 359 8.89 22.88 -45.26
C GLU A 359 8.75 24.27 -44.63
N THR A 360 9.73 25.15 -44.85
CA THR A 360 9.77 26.47 -44.22
C THR A 360 8.92 27.52 -44.94
N VAL A 361 8.31 27.15 -46.07
CA VAL A 361 7.51 28.06 -46.90
C VAL A 361 6.04 27.66 -46.79
N VAL A 362 5.26 28.49 -46.12
CA VAL A 362 3.80 28.35 -46.07
C VAL A 362 3.21 29.26 -47.15
N ASP A 363 2.68 28.66 -48.23
CA ASP A 363 1.97 29.41 -49.26
C ASP A 363 0.45 29.41 -49.02
N THR A 364 -0.28 30.19 -49.83
CA THR A 364 -1.73 30.31 -49.72
C THR A 364 -2.47 29.01 -50.02
N GLU A 365 -1.93 28.15 -50.89
CA GLU A 365 -2.56 26.87 -51.26
C GLU A 365 -2.46 25.87 -50.10
N VAL A 366 -1.32 25.82 -49.41
CA VAL A 366 -1.12 25.03 -48.19
C VAL A 366 -2.11 25.44 -47.10
N ILE A 367 -2.33 26.74 -46.88
CA ILE A 367 -3.31 27.21 -45.88
C ILE A 367 -4.74 26.80 -46.28
N GLN A 368 -5.11 26.97 -47.55
CA GLN A 368 -6.45 26.65 -48.06
C GLN A 368 -6.75 25.15 -48.02
N ASN A 369 -5.74 24.30 -48.21
CA ASN A 369 -5.87 22.85 -48.19
C ASN A 369 -5.87 22.25 -46.77
N ASN A 370 -5.53 23.03 -45.73
CA ASN A 370 -5.44 22.54 -44.35
C ASN A 370 -6.35 23.31 -43.36
N PRO A 371 -7.64 23.50 -43.66
CA PRO A 371 -8.54 24.30 -42.81
C PRO A 371 -8.69 23.69 -41.40
N GLN A 372 -8.66 22.36 -41.27
CA GLN A 372 -8.72 21.68 -39.97
C GLN A 372 -7.54 22.04 -39.06
N THR A 373 -6.33 22.18 -39.62
CA THR A 373 -5.17 22.60 -38.83
C THR A 373 -5.31 24.06 -38.42
N ILE A 374 -5.65 24.94 -39.37
CA ILE A 374 -5.79 26.38 -39.14
C ILE A 374 -6.87 26.69 -38.09
N ASN A 375 -8.03 26.04 -38.19
CA ASN A 375 -9.17 26.23 -37.28
C ASN A 375 -8.97 25.61 -35.89
N ASN A 376 -7.83 24.95 -35.66
CA ASN A 376 -7.48 24.31 -34.40
C ASN A 376 -6.09 24.72 -33.88
N ILE A 377 -5.48 25.79 -34.43
CA ILE A 377 -4.26 26.34 -33.88
C ILE A 377 -4.57 26.88 -32.49
N ARG A 378 -4.05 26.22 -31.46
CA ARG A 378 -4.28 26.60 -30.07
C ARG A 378 -3.62 27.94 -29.75
N LEU A 379 -4.44 28.99 -29.65
CA LEU A 379 -4.03 30.32 -29.22
C LEU A 379 -4.10 30.47 -27.68
N TRP A 380 -4.96 29.69 -27.02
CA TRP A 380 -5.10 29.65 -25.57
C TRP A 380 -4.21 28.61 -24.90
N ASP A 381 -3.48 28.99 -23.84
CA ASP A 381 -2.87 28.03 -22.90
C ASP A 381 -3.89 27.68 -21.80
N TYR A 382 -3.92 26.41 -21.40
CA TYR A 382 -4.89 25.90 -20.43
C TYR A 382 -4.76 26.53 -19.04
N ARG A 383 -3.54 26.89 -18.61
CA ARG A 383 -3.26 27.47 -17.29
C ARG A 383 -3.90 28.86 -17.11
N PRO A 384 -3.62 29.88 -17.97
CA PRO A 384 -4.24 31.18 -17.82
C PRO A 384 -5.76 31.14 -18.08
N LEU A 385 -6.24 30.23 -18.93
CA LEU A 385 -7.68 30.11 -19.17
C LEU A 385 -8.42 29.57 -17.94
N SER A 386 -7.81 28.65 -17.19
CA SER A 386 -8.34 28.16 -15.91
C SER A 386 -8.60 29.30 -14.92
N ASP A 387 -7.69 30.27 -14.83
CA ASP A 387 -7.86 31.45 -13.98
C ASP A 387 -8.98 32.36 -14.49
N VAL A 388 -9.13 32.50 -15.80
CA VAL A 388 -10.25 33.24 -16.40
C VAL A 388 -11.58 32.57 -16.08
N TYR A 389 -11.68 31.24 -16.21
CA TYR A 389 -12.89 30.48 -15.86
C TYR A 389 -13.28 30.70 -14.40
N LYS A 390 -12.29 30.67 -13.49
CA LYS A 390 -12.50 31.01 -12.07
C LYS A 390 -13.08 32.42 -11.88
N GLN A 391 -12.64 33.39 -12.67
CA GLN A 391 -13.10 34.77 -12.51
C GLN A 391 -14.50 35.03 -13.10
N ILE A 392 -14.78 34.49 -14.29
CA ILE A 392 -15.98 34.90 -15.04
C ILE A 392 -17.05 33.81 -15.18
N GLN A 393 -16.77 32.55 -14.84
CA GLN A 393 -17.71 31.43 -15.01
C GLN A 393 -18.06 30.70 -13.71
N ILE A 394 -17.45 31.06 -12.56
CA ILE A 394 -17.84 30.50 -11.25
C ILE A 394 -19.29 30.86 -10.93
N ILE A 395 -19.66 32.13 -11.13
CA ILE A 395 -21.02 32.71 -10.98
C ILE A 395 -21.57 32.67 -9.54
N ARG A 396 -21.26 31.64 -8.75
CA ARG A 396 -21.69 31.44 -7.37
C ARG A 396 -20.52 30.94 -6.49
N PRO A 397 -20.40 31.44 -5.25
CA PRO A 397 -19.23 31.16 -4.40
C PRO A 397 -19.11 29.70 -3.98
N TYR A 398 -20.19 28.91 -4.03
CA TYR A 398 -20.20 27.48 -3.69
C TYR A 398 -19.80 26.56 -4.85
N TYR A 399 -19.33 27.13 -5.97
CA TYR A 399 -18.72 26.39 -7.06
C TYR A 399 -17.26 26.77 -7.24
N ASP A 400 -16.50 25.86 -7.84
CA ASP A 400 -15.14 26.09 -8.27
C ASP A 400 -14.81 25.34 -9.55
N PHE A 401 -13.78 25.81 -10.25
CA PHE A 401 -13.11 25.07 -11.31
C PHE A 401 -11.73 24.70 -10.82
N ARG A 402 -11.28 23.47 -11.04
CA ARG A 402 -9.92 23.09 -10.67
C ARG A 402 -8.91 23.61 -11.71
N ASP A 403 -9.09 23.15 -12.94
CA ASP A 403 -8.27 23.42 -14.10
C ASP A 403 -9.05 23.11 -15.40
N ALA A 404 -8.45 23.39 -16.55
CA ALA A 404 -9.06 23.25 -17.86
C ALA A 404 -8.32 22.21 -18.71
N ASP A 405 -9.08 21.27 -19.25
CA ASP A 405 -8.62 20.17 -20.09
C ASP A 405 -8.69 20.52 -21.57
N VAL A 406 -7.79 19.93 -22.35
CA VAL A 406 -7.79 20.07 -23.81
C VAL A 406 -8.47 18.86 -24.42
N ASP A 407 -9.48 19.10 -25.25
CA ASP A 407 -10.25 18.02 -25.89
C ASP A 407 -10.69 18.42 -27.31
N ARG A 408 -11.34 17.50 -28.03
CA ARG A 408 -11.85 17.69 -29.38
C ARG A 408 -13.28 17.19 -29.51
N TYR A 409 -14.14 18.04 -30.06
CA TYR A 409 -15.55 17.73 -30.30
C TYR A 409 -15.90 17.99 -31.77
N GLU A 410 -16.85 17.24 -32.27
CA GLU A 410 -17.54 17.59 -33.50
C GLU A 410 -18.60 18.65 -33.17
N ILE A 411 -18.46 19.85 -33.72
CA ILE A 411 -19.35 20.97 -33.48
C ILE A 411 -19.75 21.52 -34.85
N ASN A 412 -21.06 21.47 -35.16
CA ASN A 412 -21.59 21.79 -36.48
C ASN A 412 -20.95 20.99 -37.63
N GLY A 413 -20.63 19.71 -37.39
CA GLY A 413 -20.00 18.83 -38.38
C GLY A 413 -18.50 19.08 -38.62
N GLU A 414 -17.87 19.97 -37.85
CA GLU A 414 -16.43 20.22 -37.90
C GLU A 414 -15.75 19.81 -36.59
N VAL A 415 -14.58 19.17 -36.70
CA VAL A 415 -13.76 18.85 -35.53
C VAL A 415 -13.13 20.14 -34.99
N ARG A 416 -13.53 20.54 -33.79
CA ARG A 416 -13.03 21.71 -33.07
C ARG A 416 -12.32 21.27 -31.79
N GLN A 417 -11.12 21.79 -31.59
CA GLN A 417 -10.36 21.67 -30.37
C GLN A 417 -10.88 22.72 -29.38
N VAL A 418 -11.15 22.26 -28.17
CA VAL A 418 -11.73 23.07 -27.10
C VAL A 418 -10.89 22.94 -25.84
N LEU A 419 -11.06 23.92 -24.96
CA LEU A 419 -10.72 23.82 -23.57
C LEU A 419 -12.02 23.67 -22.78
N LEU A 420 -12.10 22.71 -21.87
CA LEU A 420 -13.25 22.52 -21.01
C LEU A 420 -12.87 22.35 -19.54
N SER A 421 -13.77 22.70 -18.64
CA SER A 421 -13.52 22.57 -17.19
C SER A 421 -14.81 22.26 -16.44
N ALA A 422 -14.72 21.35 -15.48
CA ALA A 422 -15.83 20.92 -14.64
C ALA A 422 -16.14 21.95 -13.53
N ARG A 423 -17.41 22.37 -13.43
CA ARG A 423 -17.88 23.23 -12.34
C ARG A 423 -18.25 22.38 -11.14
N GLU A 424 -17.31 22.19 -10.23
CA GLU A 424 -17.47 21.35 -9.04
C GLU A 424 -17.98 22.13 -7.83
N VAL A 425 -18.57 21.43 -6.86
CA VAL A 425 -19.06 22.03 -5.61
C VAL A 425 -17.91 22.31 -4.64
N ALA A 426 -17.97 23.46 -3.98
CA ALA A 426 -17.00 23.93 -2.99
C ALA A 426 -17.71 24.52 -1.76
N PRO A 427 -18.40 23.72 -0.93
CA PRO A 427 -19.15 24.21 0.23
C PRO A 427 -18.29 24.98 1.25
N GLU A 428 -16.98 24.69 1.31
CA GLU A 428 -15.98 25.37 2.13
C GLU A 428 -15.74 26.84 1.75
N LYS A 429 -16.22 27.27 0.59
CA LYS A 429 -16.19 28.68 0.15
C LYS A 429 -17.43 29.47 0.56
N LEU A 430 -18.44 28.82 1.15
CA LEU A 430 -19.60 29.52 1.73
C LEU A 430 -19.19 30.34 2.94
N ASP A 431 -19.99 31.34 3.32
CA ASP A 431 -19.79 32.06 4.58
C ASP A 431 -19.79 31.11 5.79
N ALA A 432 -18.92 31.35 6.76
CA ALA A 432 -18.75 30.47 7.93
C ALA A 432 -20.06 30.23 8.72
N THR A 433 -20.98 31.18 8.71
CA THR A 433 -22.31 31.06 9.34
C THR A 433 -23.24 30.10 8.60
N THR A 434 -22.99 29.88 7.31
CA THR A 434 -23.75 29.00 6.41
C THR A 434 -23.15 27.59 6.34
N GLN A 435 -21.89 27.39 6.74
CA GLN A 435 -21.19 26.10 6.78
C GLN A 435 -21.62 25.19 7.95
N ASN A 436 -22.92 24.91 8.05
CA ASN A 436 -23.44 23.92 9.00
C ASN A 436 -23.53 22.52 8.36
N TRP A 437 -23.77 21.49 9.19
CA TRP A 437 -23.85 20.10 8.75
C TRP A 437 -24.91 19.88 7.66
N THR A 438 -26.10 20.47 7.80
CA THR A 438 -27.17 20.34 6.80
C THR A 438 -26.72 20.90 5.46
N ASN A 439 -26.12 22.09 5.43
CA ASN A 439 -25.70 22.72 4.18
C ASN A 439 -24.55 21.97 3.50
N THR A 440 -23.55 21.57 4.28
CA THR A 440 -22.34 20.91 3.75
C THR A 440 -22.56 19.44 3.39
N ARG A 441 -23.54 18.76 4.00
CA ARG A 441 -23.77 17.32 3.78
C ARG A 441 -25.04 16.99 3.00
N LEU A 442 -26.06 17.85 3.02
CA LEU A 442 -27.38 17.57 2.45
C LEU A 442 -27.83 18.56 1.36
N VAL A 443 -27.39 19.83 1.40
CA VAL A 443 -27.88 20.87 0.47
C VAL A 443 -26.92 21.10 -0.70
N TYR A 444 -25.66 21.43 -0.41
CA TYR A 444 -24.64 21.68 -1.43
C TYR A 444 -23.85 20.40 -1.68
N THR A 445 -24.46 19.47 -2.40
CA THR A 445 -23.96 18.10 -2.56
C THR A 445 -23.15 17.90 -3.84
N HIS A 446 -23.41 18.66 -4.91
CA HIS A 446 -22.89 18.40 -6.24
C HIS A 446 -22.59 19.67 -7.05
N GLY A 447 -21.66 19.54 -8.00
CA GLY A 447 -21.33 20.56 -9.00
C GLY A 447 -22.34 20.60 -10.15
N MET A 448 -22.27 21.62 -11.00
CA MET A 448 -23.27 21.85 -12.05
C MET A 448 -22.64 22.37 -13.35
N GLY A 449 -22.46 21.48 -14.32
CA GLY A 449 -22.09 21.76 -15.70
C GLY A 449 -20.58 21.95 -15.94
N ILE A 450 -20.27 22.35 -17.17
CA ILE A 450 -18.90 22.65 -17.61
C ILE A 450 -18.86 24.05 -18.24
N ALA A 451 -17.69 24.68 -18.24
CA ALA A 451 -17.40 25.79 -19.13
C ALA A 451 -16.53 25.27 -20.28
N MET A 452 -16.85 25.66 -21.52
CA MET A 452 -16.13 25.21 -22.71
C MET A 452 -15.86 26.39 -23.66
N SER A 453 -14.62 26.55 -24.08
CA SER A 453 -14.17 27.57 -25.03
C SER A 453 -13.40 26.94 -26.17
N PRO A 454 -13.57 27.40 -27.42
CA PRO A 454 -12.65 26.99 -28.47
C PRO A 454 -11.25 27.52 -28.23
N VAL A 455 -10.26 26.83 -28.77
CA VAL A 455 -8.85 27.23 -28.60
C VAL A 455 -8.39 28.37 -29.51
N THR A 456 -9.21 28.76 -30.48
CA THR A 456 -8.86 29.67 -31.58
C THR A 456 -9.49 31.07 -31.49
N GLU A 457 -10.59 31.25 -30.75
CA GLU A 457 -11.37 32.48 -30.76
C GLU A 457 -11.25 33.27 -29.46
N PHE A 458 -11.29 34.59 -29.60
CA PHE A 458 -11.33 35.55 -28.51
C PHE A 458 -12.17 36.75 -28.90
N THR A 459 -12.76 37.41 -27.91
CA THR A 459 -13.47 38.68 -28.11
C THR A 459 -12.48 39.78 -28.48
N GLY A 460 -12.95 40.92 -29.01
CA GLY A 460 -12.08 42.08 -29.28
C GLY A 460 -11.35 42.63 -28.04
N GLU A 461 -11.76 42.23 -26.83
CA GLU A 461 -11.14 42.57 -25.55
C GLU A 461 -10.09 41.54 -25.09
N GLY A 462 -9.85 40.48 -25.88
CA GLY A 462 -8.94 39.39 -25.54
C GLY A 462 -9.50 38.44 -24.48
N ARG A 463 -10.82 38.28 -24.38
CA ARG A 463 -11.47 37.29 -23.50
C ARG A 463 -11.84 36.03 -24.28
N PRO A 464 -11.92 34.86 -23.65
CA PRO A 464 -12.40 33.66 -24.33
C PRO A 464 -13.85 33.84 -24.78
N VAL A 465 -14.17 33.28 -25.95
CA VAL A 465 -15.55 33.00 -26.31
C VAL A 465 -15.92 31.62 -25.75
N PHE A 466 -17.20 31.35 -25.56
CA PHE A 466 -17.68 30.10 -24.98
C PHE A 466 -18.63 29.38 -25.92
N PHE A 467 -18.38 28.09 -26.10
CA PHE A 467 -19.31 27.15 -26.70
C PHE A 467 -20.35 26.66 -25.69
N ALA A 468 -19.91 26.42 -24.45
CA ALA A 468 -20.77 26.18 -23.29
C ALA A 468 -20.38 27.14 -22.17
N LYS A 469 -21.37 27.82 -21.58
CA LYS A 469 -21.16 28.80 -20.52
C LYS A 469 -22.31 28.81 -19.53
N ASP A 470 -22.07 29.53 -18.45
CA ASP A 470 -23.00 29.81 -17.38
C ASP A 470 -23.49 28.52 -16.69
N ILE A 471 -24.44 28.66 -15.76
CA ILE A 471 -25.01 27.49 -15.06
C ILE A 471 -26.21 27.00 -15.90
N PRO A 472 -26.24 25.72 -16.33
CA PRO A 472 -27.28 25.20 -17.21
C PRO A 472 -28.64 25.15 -16.51
N ALA A 473 -29.45 26.20 -16.72
CA ALA A 473 -30.70 26.42 -16.00
C ALA A 473 -31.85 25.49 -16.44
N ASP A 474 -31.78 24.88 -17.61
CA ASP A 474 -32.72 23.84 -18.07
C ASP A 474 -32.23 22.41 -17.74
N GLY A 475 -31.09 22.29 -17.06
CA GLY A 475 -30.45 21.02 -16.79
C GLY A 475 -29.83 20.38 -18.03
N VAL A 476 -29.57 21.15 -19.08
CA VAL A 476 -28.97 20.71 -20.33
C VAL A 476 -27.80 21.63 -20.70
N ILE A 477 -26.76 21.11 -21.31
CA ILE A 477 -25.65 21.91 -21.83
C ILE A 477 -25.79 22.02 -23.35
N PRO A 478 -26.30 23.15 -23.87
CA PRO A 478 -26.23 23.45 -25.29
C PRO A 478 -24.81 23.88 -25.69
N VAL A 479 -24.39 23.49 -26.89
CA VAL A 479 -23.15 23.94 -27.52
C VAL A 479 -23.49 24.86 -28.67
N HIS A 480 -22.92 26.07 -28.66
CA HIS A 480 -23.10 27.07 -29.70
C HIS A 480 -21.76 27.41 -30.36
N ALA A 481 -21.61 27.14 -31.66
CA ALA A 481 -20.52 27.73 -32.43
C ALA A 481 -20.77 29.24 -32.63
N VAL A 482 -19.70 30.03 -32.55
CA VAL A 482 -19.78 31.49 -32.71
C VAL A 482 -20.15 31.83 -34.16
N GLY A 483 -21.34 32.39 -34.37
CA GLY A 483 -21.79 32.88 -35.68
C GLY A 483 -22.59 31.88 -36.55
N GLY A 484 -22.94 30.70 -36.03
CA GLY A 484 -23.86 29.77 -36.70
C GLY A 484 -25.33 30.17 -36.50
N GLU A 485 -26.14 30.10 -37.56
CA GLU A 485 -27.61 30.31 -37.50
C GLU A 485 -28.37 29.06 -37.01
N ASP A 486 -27.67 27.96 -36.71
CA ASP A 486 -28.26 26.68 -36.33
C ASP A 486 -28.69 26.64 -34.85
N SER A 487 -29.73 25.86 -34.57
CA SER A 487 -30.18 25.55 -33.21
C SER A 487 -29.08 24.84 -32.41
N PRO A 488 -28.90 25.14 -31.10
CA PRO A 488 -27.86 24.52 -30.29
C PRO A 488 -27.93 23.00 -30.30
N GLU A 489 -26.77 22.36 -30.43
CA GLU A 489 -26.65 20.92 -30.22
C GLU A 489 -26.60 20.64 -28.71
N ILE A 490 -27.40 19.69 -28.24
CA ILE A 490 -27.43 19.28 -26.84
C ILE A 490 -26.29 18.29 -26.61
N LEU A 491 -25.26 18.74 -25.88
CA LEU A 491 -24.10 17.90 -25.56
C LEU A 491 -24.34 17.04 -24.32
N VAL A 492 -24.93 17.62 -23.28
CA VAL A 492 -25.17 16.95 -21.99
C VAL A 492 -26.60 17.17 -21.54
N THR A 493 -27.28 16.11 -21.13
CA THR A 493 -28.68 16.10 -20.64
C THR A 493 -28.79 16.01 -19.12
N ASN A 494 -27.69 15.70 -18.43
CA ASN A 494 -27.57 15.78 -16.98
C ASN A 494 -26.20 16.33 -16.57
N PRO A 495 -26.10 17.64 -16.26
CA PRO A 495 -24.84 18.32 -15.97
C PRO A 495 -24.36 18.17 -14.53
N ARG A 496 -25.02 17.36 -13.69
CA ARG A 496 -24.71 17.27 -12.26
C ARG A 496 -23.45 16.45 -11.99
N ILE A 497 -22.56 17.00 -11.17
CA ILE A 497 -21.25 16.41 -10.84
C ILE A 497 -21.22 16.07 -9.34
N TYR A 498 -21.61 14.85 -9.01
CA TYR A 498 -21.49 14.30 -7.65
C TYR A 498 -20.10 13.75 -7.37
N TYR A 499 -19.36 13.35 -8.40
CA TYR A 499 -18.02 12.78 -8.33
C TYR A 499 -17.10 13.59 -9.23
N GLY A 500 -16.01 14.08 -8.67
CA GLY A 500 -15.06 14.98 -9.32
C GLY A 500 -13.80 15.16 -8.49
N GLU A 501 -12.87 15.99 -8.92
CA GLU A 501 -11.55 16.13 -8.31
C GLU A 501 -11.55 16.94 -7.01
N ASN A 502 -12.49 17.86 -6.85
CA ASN A 502 -12.65 18.69 -5.65
C ASN A 502 -13.68 18.12 -4.67
N THR A 503 -14.37 17.04 -5.04
CA THR A 503 -15.38 16.37 -4.18
C THR A 503 -14.74 15.48 -3.10
N LEU A 504 -14.09 16.08 -2.09
CA LEU A 504 -13.36 15.32 -1.06
C LEU A 504 -14.26 14.78 0.06
N ASP A 505 -15.30 15.54 0.40
CA ASP A 505 -16.15 15.29 1.55
C ASP A 505 -17.33 14.36 1.24
N TYR A 506 -17.72 13.54 2.23
CA TYR A 506 -18.92 12.71 2.10
C TYR A 506 -20.19 13.58 2.07
N VAL A 507 -21.20 13.15 1.31
CA VAL A 507 -22.53 13.77 1.28
C VAL A 507 -23.61 12.71 1.39
N ILE A 508 -24.81 13.12 1.77
CA ILE A 508 -25.97 12.24 1.81
C ILE A 508 -26.99 12.83 0.86
N ALA A 509 -27.20 12.14 -0.26
CA ALA A 509 -28.12 12.54 -1.31
C ALA A 509 -29.48 11.86 -1.13
N ASN A 510 -30.50 12.35 -1.84
CA ASN A 510 -31.87 11.83 -1.77
C ASN A 510 -32.42 11.82 -0.32
N THR A 511 -32.42 12.98 0.33
CA THR A 511 -32.91 13.15 1.70
C THR A 511 -34.25 13.90 1.70
N LEU A 512 -34.85 14.10 2.88
CA LEU A 512 -36.03 14.99 2.98
C LEU A 512 -35.67 16.47 2.81
N GLN A 513 -34.39 16.81 2.89
CA GLN A 513 -33.86 18.11 2.56
C GLN A 513 -33.40 18.09 1.09
N ASP A 514 -34.03 18.92 0.26
CA ASP A 514 -33.66 19.01 -1.14
C ASP A 514 -32.26 19.63 -1.33
N GLU A 515 -31.61 19.16 -2.39
CA GLU A 515 -30.28 19.57 -2.86
C GLU A 515 -30.41 20.80 -3.77
N VAL A 516 -29.39 21.66 -3.81
CA VAL A 516 -29.39 22.86 -4.66
C VAL A 516 -28.69 22.55 -5.98
N ASP A 517 -29.40 22.76 -7.09
CA ASP A 517 -28.85 22.66 -8.45
C ASP A 517 -28.20 23.97 -8.88
N TYR A 518 -28.93 25.08 -8.76
CA TYR A 518 -28.45 26.41 -9.13
C TYR A 518 -29.31 27.51 -8.51
N GLN A 519 -28.83 28.74 -8.61
CA GLN A 519 -29.57 29.92 -8.19
C GLN A 519 -29.79 30.85 -9.39
N THR A 520 -31.04 31.22 -9.64
CA THR A 520 -31.40 32.18 -10.70
C THR A 520 -30.83 33.58 -10.43
N GLU A 521 -30.85 34.47 -11.43
CA GLU A 521 -30.48 35.88 -11.23
C GLU A 521 -31.38 36.61 -10.23
N SER A 522 -32.64 36.19 -10.09
CA SER A 522 -33.58 36.73 -9.09
C SER A 522 -33.28 36.24 -7.66
N GLY A 523 -32.31 35.34 -7.49
CA GLY A 523 -31.89 34.80 -6.20
C GLY A 523 -32.66 33.56 -5.75
N GLU A 524 -33.59 33.04 -6.57
CA GLU A 524 -34.34 31.82 -6.27
C GLU A 524 -33.46 30.57 -6.44
N LEU A 525 -33.51 29.67 -5.45
CA LEU A 525 -32.77 28.42 -5.48
C LEU A 525 -33.62 27.34 -6.15
N PHE A 526 -33.17 26.84 -7.29
CA PHE A 526 -33.74 25.64 -7.88
C PHE A 526 -33.19 24.41 -7.14
N ARG A 527 -34.10 23.49 -6.83
CA ARG A 527 -33.81 22.36 -5.95
C ARG A 527 -34.17 21.05 -6.62
N THR A 528 -33.40 20.02 -6.30
CA THR A 528 -33.60 18.66 -6.80
C THR A 528 -33.40 17.63 -5.69
N ASN A 529 -33.74 16.38 -5.98
CA ASN A 529 -33.28 15.25 -5.20
C ASN A 529 -32.58 14.27 -6.12
N TYR A 530 -31.48 13.70 -5.64
CA TYR A 530 -30.71 12.72 -6.39
C TYR A 530 -31.55 11.50 -6.81
N SER A 531 -31.59 11.26 -8.12
CA SER A 531 -32.34 10.16 -8.74
C SER A 531 -31.46 8.97 -9.14
N GLY A 532 -30.14 9.09 -9.00
CA GLY A 532 -29.19 8.04 -9.37
C GLY A 532 -29.05 6.94 -8.31
N HIS A 533 -28.17 5.98 -8.59
CA HIS A 533 -27.86 4.85 -7.68
C HIS A 533 -26.51 4.99 -6.95
N GLY A 534 -25.76 6.06 -7.22
CA GLY A 534 -24.46 6.32 -6.61
C GLY A 534 -24.53 6.46 -5.10
N GLY A 535 -23.60 5.80 -4.41
CA GLY A 535 -23.49 5.81 -2.96
C GLY A 535 -24.29 4.69 -2.28
N VAL A 536 -23.89 4.40 -1.06
CA VAL A 536 -24.46 3.29 -0.28
C VAL A 536 -25.81 3.70 0.28
N GLN A 537 -26.85 2.91 0.01
CA GLN A 537 -28.19 3.16 0.52
C GLN A 537 -28.27 2.95 2.05
N MET A 538 -28.84 3.93 2.75
CA MET A 538 -29.04 3.94 4.22
C MET A 538 -30.29 3.18 4.67
N SER A 539 -30.52 1.99 4.11
CA SER A 539 -31.75 1.21 4.27
C SER A 539 -32.05 0.72 5.69
N SER A 540 -31.10 0.81 6.63
CA SER A 540 -31.30 0.36 8.00
C SER A 540 -30.54 1.21 9.03
N ILE A 541 -31.06 1.21 10.27
CA ILE A 541 -30.41 1.88 11.40
C ILE A 541 -29.01 1.32 11.68
N PHE A 542 -28.79 0.04 11.40
CA PHE A 542 -27.49 -0.60 11.57
C PHE A 542 -26.45 -0.06 10.57
N ARG A 543 -26.84 0.17 9.31
CA ARG A 543 -25.96 0.84 8.32
C ARG A 543 -25.64 2.26 8.76
N ARG A 544 -26.66 3.02 9.20
CA ARG A 544 -26.47 4.38 9.71
C ARG A 544 -25.53 4.43 10.91
N MET A 545 -25.64 3.49 11.84
CA MET A 545 -24.75 3.39 13.00
C MET A 545 -23.32 3.05 12.60
N ALA A 546 -23.13 2.10 11.67
CA ALA A 546 -21.81 1.73 11.17
C ALA A 546 -21.11 2.93 10.51
N TYR A 547 -21.83 3.70 9.69
CA TYR A 547 -21.28 4.89 9.04
C TYR A 547 -21.12 6.09 9.98
N ALA A 548 -22.03 6.30 10.92
CA ALA A 548 -21.86 7.29 11.97
C ALA A 548 -20.57 7.05 12.76
N TRP A 549 -20.24 5.78 13.04
CA TRP A 549 -18.96 5.43 13.65
C TRP A 549 -17.78 5.58 12.68
N GLN A 550 -17.92 5.15 11.42
CA GLN A 550 -16.84 5.25 10.43
C GLN A 550 -16.38 6.69 10.21
N PHE A 551 -17.32 7.62 10.09
CA PHE A 551 -17.05 9.05 9.86
C PHE A 551 -16.96 9.86 11.16
N ALA A 552 -17.11 9.22 12.32
CA ALA A 552 -17.22 9.88 13.62
C ALA A 552 -18.28 11.01 13.64
N ASP A 553 -19.39 10.80 12.92
CA ASP A 553 -20.47 11.77 12.78
C ASP A 553 -21.81 11.19 13.23
N VAL A 554 -22.26 11.59 14.41
CA VAL A 554 -23.52 11.13 15.01
C VAL A 554 -24.76 11.56 14.22
N ASN A 555 -24.68 12.64 13.43
CA ASN A 555 -25.82 13.16 12.68
C ASN A 555 -26.30 12.17 11.61
N ILE A 556 -25.41 11.34 11.08
CA ILE A 556 -25.76 10.23 10.18
C ILE A 556 -26.79 9.30 10.84
N LEU A 557 -26.67 9.07 12.16
CA LEU A 557 -27.56 8.20 12.92
C LEU A 557 -28.84 8.91 13.39
N ILE A 558 -28.75 10.17 13.85
CA ILE A 558 -29.86 10.83 14.56
C ILE A 558 -30.67 11.81 13.69
N SER A 559 -30.16 12.24 12.54
CA SER A 559 -30.87 13.21 11.69
C SER A 559 -32.18 12.62 11.16
N GLY A 560 -33.28 13.37 11.34
CA GLY A 560 -34.59 13.04 10.79
C GLY A 560 -34.70 13.27 9.27
N GLN A 561 -33.71 13.91 8.65
CA GLN A 561 -33.69 14.14 7.20
C GLN A 561 -33.31 12.87 6.41
N ILE A 562 -32.57 11.95 7.03
CA ILE A 562 -32.07 10.73 6.39
C ILE A 562 -33.13 9.64 6.46
N THR A 563 -33.50 9.12 5.29
CA THR A 563 -34.49 8.03 5.13
C THR A 563 -33.81 6.72 4.71
N GLY A 564 -34.59 5.66 4.54
CA GLY A 564 -34.11 4.39 3.99
C GLY A 564 -33.66 4.47 2.53
N GLU A 565 -34.13 5.48 1.78
CA GLU A 565 -33.80 5.72 0.37
C GLU A 565 -32.58 6.65 0.19
N SER A 566 -32.13 7.30 1.27
CA SER A 566 -30.99 8.21 1.23
C SER A 566 -29.68 7.47 0.91
N ARG A 567 -28.81 8.12 0.15
CA ARG A 567 -27.57 7.57 -0.40
C ARG A 567 -26.37 8.27 0.20
N LEU A 568 -25.53 7.54 0.93
CA LEU A 568 -24.26 8.07 1.44
C LEU A 568 -23.19 7.93 0.36
N GLN A 569 -22.76 9.06 -0.18
CA GLN A 569 -21.71 9.14 -1.20
C GLN A 569 -20.40 9.59 -0.54
N TYR A 570 -19.36 8.78 -0.70
CA TYR A 570 -18.02 9.02 -0.15
C TYR A 570 -16.95 8.35 -1.03
N ARG A 571 -15.67 8.72 -0.82
CA ARG A 571 -14.57 8.48 -1.77
C ARG A 571 -14.96 9.04 -3.14
N ARG A 572 -15.35 10.31 -3.16
CA ARG A 572 -15.95 10.95 -4.35
C ARG A 572 -14.87 11.49 -5.29
N ALA A 573 -13.71 11.85 -4.74
CA ALA A 573 -12.48 12.12 -5.48
C ALA A 573 -12.12 10.97 -6.43
N ILE A 574 -11.94 11.29 -7.70
CA ILE A 574 -11.73 10.33 -8.79
C ILE A 574 -10.56 9.38 -8.50
N GLN A 575 -9.38 9.92 -8.20
CA GLN A 575 -8.19 9.12 -7.92
C GLN A 575 -8.32 8.27 -6.65
N GLU A 576 -8.86 8.82 -5.54
CA GLU A 576 -9.06 8.07 -4.29
C GLU A 576 -9.98 6.86 -4.53
N ARG A 577 -11.05 7.08 -5.29
CA ARG A 577 -12.05 6.07 -5.64
C ARG A 577 -11.43 4.92 -6.42
N ILE A 578 -10.69 5.26 -7.46
CA ILE A 578 -10.01 4.30 -8.34
C ILE A 578 -8.95 3.53 -7.56
N HIS A 579 -8.07 4.24 -6.85
CA HIS A 579 -6.99 3.64 -6.07
C HIS A 579 -7.51 2.71 -4.97
N THR A 580 -8.70 2.99 -4.40
CA THR A 580 -9.34 2.09 -3.44
C THR A 580 -9.71 0.74 -4.07
N VAL A 581 -10.14 0.72 -5.33
CA VAL A 581 -10.52 -0.52 -6.05
C VAL A 581 -9.30 -1.23 -6.64
N ALA A 582 -8.38 -0.48 -7.23
CA ALA A 582 -7.21 -1.00 -7.93
C ALA A 582 -5.91 -0.32 -7.43
N PRO A 583 -5.47 -0.58 -6.18
CA PRO A 583 -4.30 0.08 -5.58
C PRO A 583 -2.97 -0.32 -6.24
N PHE A 584 -2.99 -1.33 -7.11
CA PHE A 584 -1.82 -1.84 -7.81
C PHE A 584 -1.53 -1.11 -9.13
N LEU A 585 -2.45 -0.26 -9.60
CA LEU A 585 -2.24 0.60 -10.76
C LEU A 585 -1.64 1.93 -10.30
N LEU A 586 -0.69 2.45 -11.08
CA LEU A 586 -0.21 3.81 -10.93
C LEU A 586 -1.13 4.73 -11.74
N LEU A 587 -1.77 5.70 -11.11
CA LEU A 587 -2.67 6.62 -11.80
C LEU A 587 -1.87 7.80 -12.36
N ASP A 588 -2.25 8.26 -13.56
CA ASP A 588 -1.83 9.57 -14.06
C ASP A 588 -2.27 10.67 -13.08
N ASN A 589 -1.50 11.76 -13.03
CA ASN A 589 -1.73 12.80 -12.03
C ASN A 589 -3.00 13.61 -12.29
N ASP A 590 -3.48 13.63 -13.54
CA ASP A 590 -4.50 14.56 -14.00
C ASP A 590 -5.64 13.82 -14.72
N PRO A 591 -6.75 13.48 -14.02
CA PRO A 591 -7.94 12.96 -14.68
C PRO A 591 -8.67 14.10 -15.40
N TYR A 592 -9.01 13.91 -16.67
CA TYR A 592 -9.69 14.92 -17.46
C TYR A 592 -11.18 14.63 -17.63
N ILE A 593 -12.00 15.67 -17.72
CA ILE A 593 -13.44 15.54 -17.92
C ILE A 593 -13.79 15.47 -19.43
N VAL A 594 -14.75 14.61 -19.77
CA VAL A 594 -15.29 14.44 -21.12
C VAL A 594 -16.82 14.49 -21.09
N ALA A 595 -17.41 15.20 -22.04
CA ALA A 595 -18.85 15.21 -22.25
C ALA A 595 -19.22 14.21 -23.36
N ALA A 596 -19.83 13.09 -23.01
CA ALA A 596 -20.16 12.04 -23.96
C ALA A 596 -21.50 11.39 -23.63
N GLU A 597 -22.19 10.85 -24.64
CA GLU A 597 -23.44 10.08 -24.46
C GLU A 597 -24.51 10.81 -23.62
N GLY A 598 -24.56 12.15 -23.68
CA GLY A 598 -25.49 12.97 -22.91
C GLY A 598 -25.16 13.12 -21.42
N GLY A 599 -23.97 12.70 -20.98
CA GLY A 599 -23.47 12.79 -19.60
C GLY A 599 -22.05 13.36 -19.51
N LEU A 600 -21.53 13.39 -18.28
CA LEU A 600 -20.17 13.83 -17.96
C LEU A 600 -19.39 12.66 -17.35
N PHE A 601 -18.21 12.39 -17.91
CA PHE A 601 -17.34 11.28 -17.51
C PHE A 601 -15.92 11.78 -17.29
N TRP A 602 -15.31 11.36 -16.18
CA TRP A 602 -13.88 11.54 -15.97
C TRP A 602 -13.13 10.39 -16.62
N ILE A 603 -12.07 10.69 -17.34
CA ILE A 603 -11.14 9.69 -17.87
C ILE A 603 -9.85 9.78 -17.09
N GLN A 604 -9.43 8.64 -16.54
CA GLN A 604 -8.18 8.49 -15.82
C GLN A 604 -7.31 7.46 -16.54
N ASP A 605 -6.13 7.90 -16.95
CA ASP A 605 -5.07 7.04 -17.43
C ASP A 605 -4.42 6.31 -16.27
N ALA A 606 -4.13 5.02 -16.45
CA ALA A 606 -3.52 4.17 -15.44
C ALA A 606 -2.46 3.25 -16.04
N TYR A 607 -1.39 3.05 -15.26
CA TYR A 607 -0.19 2.38 -15.68
C TYR A 607 0.08 1.15 -14.82
N THR A 608 0.46 0.06 -15.47
CA THR A 608 1.13 -1.05 -14.80
C THR A 608 2.61 -0.69 -14.66
N HIS A 609 3.23 -1.14 -13.58
CA HIS A 609 4.60 -0.75 -13.26
C HIS A 609 5.30 -1.80 -12.43
N THR A 610 6.63 -1.82 -12.51
CA THR A 610 7.49 -2.57 -11.59
C THR A 610 8.88 -1.93 -11.51
N ASN A 611 9.59 -2.23 -10.43
CA ASN A 611 11.02 -1.94 -10.25
C ASN A 611 11.86 -3.23 -10.28
N ARG A 612 11.29 -4.31 -10.83
CA ARG A 612 11.87 -5.66 -10.85
C ARG A 612 12.09 -6.19 -12.27
N TYR A 613 12.18 -5.31 -13.26
CA TYR A 613 12.53 -5.71 -14.62
C TYR A 613 14.07 -5.83 -14.74
N PRO A 614 14.63 -7.01 -15.05
CA PRO A 614 16.09 -7.20 -15.07
C PRO A 614 16.75 -6.34 -16.15
N TYR A 615 17.93 -5.81 -15.86
CA TYR A 615 18.75 -4.96 -16.75
C TYR A 615 18.15 -3.61 -17.19
N SER A 616 16.87 -3.33 -16.90
CA SER A 616 16.25 -2.07 -17.30
C SER A 616 16.64 -0.95 -16.34
N ASP A 617 17.14 0.16 -16.86
CA ASP A 617 17.50 1.33 -16.04
C ASP A 617 16.26 1.95 -15.39
N PRO A 618 16.32 2.30 -14.08
CA PRO A 618 15.22 2.96 -13.42
C PRO A 618 15.11 4.44 -13.84
N LEU A 619 13.88 4.89 -14.06
CA LEU A 619 13.51 6.28 -14.38
C LEU A 619 12.32 6.69 -13.51
N GLY A 620 12.48 7.73 -12.68
CA GLY A 620 11.41 8.33 -11.87
C GLY A 620 10.73 7.35 -10.88
N MET A 621 10.61 7.72 -9.61
CA MET A 621 10.01 6.83 -8.59
C MET A 621 10.68 5.43 -8.50
N ASP A 622 11.94 5.31 -8.92
CA ASP A 622 12.71 4.05 -9.02
C ASP A 622 12.01 2.94 -9.83
N LEU A 623 11.15 3.31 -10.79
CA LEU A 623 10.49 2.36 -11.68
C LEU A 623 11.40 2.01 -12.85
N ASN A 624 11.47 0.74 -13.23
CA ASN A 624 12.26 0.28 -14.38
C ASN A 624 11.41 -0.46 -15.43
N TYR A 625 10.10 -0.33 -15.34
CA TYR A 625 9.10 -0.79 -16.30
C TYR A 625 7.83 0.01 -16.11
N MET A 626 7.20 0.39 -17.22
CA MET A 626 5.91 1.07 -17.20
C MET A 626 5.13 0.83 -18.51
N ARG A 627 3.82 0.61 -18.40
CA ARG A 627 2.90 0.57 -19.54
C ARG A 627 1.58 1.25 -19.23
N ASN A 628 1.09 2.07 -20.16
CA ASN A 628 -0.25 2.65 -20.11
C ASN A 628 -1.26 1.60 -20.58
N SER A 629 -1.56 0.64 -19.71
CA SER A 629 -2.32 -0.57 -20.06
C SER A 629 -3.79 -0.48 -19.69
N VAL A 630 -4.19 0.54 -18.92
CA VAL A 630 -5.56 0.66 -18.43
C VAL A 630 -6.07 2.09 -18.60
N LYS A 631 -7.27 2.21 -19.17
CA LYS A 631 -8.07 3.45 -19.17
C LYS A 631 -9.25 3.26 -18.23
N ILE A 632 -9.59 4.28 -17.46
CA ILE A 632 -10.66 4.19 -16.47
C ILE A 632 -11.62 5.34 -16.69
N THR A 633 -12.90 5.03 -16.84
CA THR A 633 -13.96 6.05 -16.91
C THR A 633 -14.73 6.09 -15.61
N VAL A 634 -15.01 7.27 -15.08
CA VAL A 634 -15.87 7.49 -13.91
C VAL A 634 -17.03 8.39 -14.28
N ASP A 635 -18.25 7.90 -14.12
CA ASP A 635 -19.46 8.70 -14.32
C ASP A 635 -19.55 9.78 -13.22
N ALA A 636 -19.61 11.06 -13.62
CA ALA A 636 -19.64 12.17 -12.68
C ALA A 636 -20.93 12.24 -11.83
N PHE A 637 -22.02 11.63 -12.28
CA PHE A 637 -23.32 11.61 -11.60
C PHE A 637 -23.51 10.38 -10.69
N THR A 638 -23.11 9.19 -11.16
CA THR A 638 -23.28 7.94 -10.40
C THR A 638 -22.04 7.50 -9.63
N GLY A 639 -20.86 7.92 -10.08
CA GLY A 639 -19.57 7.48 -9.54
C GLY A 639 -19.23 6.04 -9.91
N ASP A 640 -19.93 5.46 -10.88
CA ASP A 640 -19.61 4.14 -11.43
C ASP A 640 -18.28 4.21 -12.19
N MET A 641 -17.44 3.20 -11.97
CA MET A 641 -16.13 3.10 -12.62
C MET A 641 -16.15 1.94 -13.61
N ARG A 642 -15.57 2.15 -14.79
CA ARG A 642 -15.30 1.09 -15.76
C ARG A 642 -13.81 1.08 -16.09
N PHE A 643 -13.20 -0.09 -16.00
CA PHE A 643 -11.79 -0.31 -16.30
C PHE A 643 -11.69 -0.98 -17.68
N TYR A 644 -10.97 -0.36 -18.61
CA TYR A 644 -10.73 -0.86 -19.95
C TYR A 644 -9.27 -1.27 -20.06
N ILE A 645 -9.04 -2.51 -20.49
CA ILE A 645 -7.70 -2.99 -20.83
C ILE A 645 -7.34 -2.41 -22.19
N TRP A 646 -6.30 -1.58 -22.22
CA TRP A 646 -5.82 -0.88 -23.40
C TRP A 646 -4.65 -1.59 -24.08
N ASP A 647 -3.73 -2.17 -23.29
CA ASP A 647 -2.66 -3.05 -23.77
C ASP A 647 -2.93 -4.46 -23.20
N ASP A 648 -3.49 -5.35 -24.02
CA ASP A 648 -3.83 -6.73 -23.65
C ASP A 648 -2.61 -7.67 -23.69
N SER A 649 -1.50 -7.20 -24.25
CA SER A 649 -0.22 -7.91 -24.32
C SER A 649 0.65 -7.68 -23.07
N ASP A 650 0.28 -6.71 -22.25
CA ASP A 650 0.97 -6.44 -20.99
C ASP A 650 0.78 -7.58 -19.99
N SER A 651 1.89 -8.00 -19.39
CA SER A 651 1.95 -9.16 -18.50
C SER A 651 1.76 -8.81 -17.01
N VAL A 652 1.94 -7.54 -16.64
CA VAL A 652 1.80 -7.02 -15.25
C VAL A 652 0.36 -6.67 -14.96
#